data_AF-A0A7D7C3T2-F1
#
_entry.id   AF-A0A7D7C3T2-F1
#
_cell.length_a   1.000
_cell.length_b   1.000
_cell.length_c   1.000
_cell.angle_alpha   90.00
_cell.angle_beta   90.00
_cell.angle_gamma   90.00
#
_symmetry.space_group_name_H-M   'P 1'
#
loop_
_entity.id
_entity.type
_entity.pdbx_description
1 polymer ?
#
loop_
_entity_poly.entity_id
_entity_poly.type
_entity_poly.pdbx_seq_one_letter_code
_entity_poly.pdbx_strand_id
1 'polypeptide(L)'
;MRNIDRGFRKQIFSIRKLTLGTVSVAVGIFLCGAAVSNHQVAFANSEQQSHKQIKVSYQYVLEDELTADEKQHIIAELPMNSQEENQVYYMVYRCVSQEKLPHTAEQNMIFYGLSGMVCLASGFIILSDRKRKTKQMMIPLFFVTAASAFLYSHTALYAVQSQQLAKYNQLLTLDSQSVLPKGVDINGYRYIGFIKGEATHSAVDSSGKNIYIDEVAPSISHKESELSVISTTKNMTTLDESAPVTTRETSVNEVSKESSKVVPIENSKETTKLINKETTSETTRVTTSQVTETTKVTTTQDMPKEILYHVSYQFTAEKELPQVLKERVLHTSQQVKNETILTTKEIDTSDYNDIVNDGIWQFIGWDKTIATVNKADVVFTGIWQFTPNTYKIQYAFEKDVNSSFDLPQSLKERLNGKTQSKVENGTSVTTDMIDTSDYVDTVHHGLWTFVEWTKTSEVVNKADVTVIGTWTFKENPVPELYAITYRFQSDTQDEVLPESVIALTPSQQTVPKGNAVTLIQPTEQEKRVEGGKWVFKGYAPTSLTHIQSDTEVVGTWHFEKNQYTVQYVFRSATEGKILPVEVNALKPHQVLVPHGQIFSPSAIDGTITTDEGVWTFVGYEPTIPVTVTQNTVFTGTWQFTPKSANRLYVNTNATQGGNGTEESPYNTLQKALTSIKEGDTIVLLSDVNLATSMANQVLTIDKSITIDGRGHTIYGRGLSYSFEGEHTLLKDITLSSTPDGSNALYIYANDSHLIFDNVVTRTSATINSDGFTLVVGSHRTTVPATKGANIIFKNSPQPTEHRQNDGYSYTGTVFKEIILGDTYRDKTTPTTLILDRNVRIDSSERHPVGIRLSSEQHQNLGEVNVTLQENDKINYIDATNARDSKLNINYRTTQENLDIKGRIKHIQLNNSVVFFSKNFQGADTLTLDTVRDAVQLASNTQVSVGDIVSSGGVFVLPLTASVNVDNEIKGNLNVLINPVQFDVTEEKIYMTIQKGSLNTVTSHILFNERNGDADIYTLIKEEKVIRLIRQNNHTNTDTSLQKPMISIVDIEKDEDNRSLTVAVDIQGQGIISRKLVIIKESDDSIVKELPMDEHIYDVEVQGLEANTPYKIRLEVIYDLNDGKGTQTIIDTYMEAISLP
;
A
#
# COMPACT_ATOMS: atom_id res chain seq x y z
N MET A 1 -19.74 47.04 68.02
CA MET A 1 -20.81 47.58 68.90
C MET A 1 -22.16 47.23 68.26
N ARG A 2 -23.04 46.49 68.97
CA ARG A 2 -24.43 46.05 68.66
C ARG A 2 -24.83 45.55 67.24
N ASN A 3 -25.68 44.53 67.24
CA ASN A 3 -26.30 43.88 66.06
C ASN A 3 -27.56 44.61 65.56
N ILE A 4 -28.04 44.23 64.36
CA ILE A 4 -29.43 43.88 63.97
C ILE A 4 -29.34 43.41 62.48
N ASP A 5 -29.71 42.18 62.05
CA ASP A 5 -31.02 41.48 61.99
C ASP A 5 -32.01 42.09 60.98
N ARG A 6 -32.71 41.40 60.05
CA ARG A 6 -32.81 40.01 59.48
C ARG A 6 -33.36 40.16 58.03
N GLY A 7 -33.36 39.19 57.12
CA GLY A 7 -32.97 37.77 57.12
C GLY A 7 -33.92 36.94 56.22
N PHE A 8 -33.60 35.68 55.89
CA PHE A 8 -34.52 34.73 55.22
C PHE A 8 -34.29 33.29 55.72
N ARG A 9 -35.35 32.45 55.76
CA ARG A 9 -35.27 31.02 56.15
C ARG A 9 -36.22 30.12 55.34
N LYS A 10 -35.65 29.04 54.80
CA LYS A 10 -36.19 27.67 54.56
C LYS A 10 -37.64 27.48 54.08
N GLN A 11 -37.77 26.86 52.89
CA GLN A 11 -38.26 25.48 52.68
C GLN A 11 -37.74 25.00 51.31
N ILE A 12 -36.77 24.07 51.23
CA ILE A 12 -36.91 22.59 51.23
C ILE A 12 -37.64 22.06 49.98
N PHE A 13 -36.89 21.40 49.09
CA PHE A 13 -37.24 20.10 48.46
C PHE A 13 -35.94 19.37 48.02
N SER A 14 -36.05 18.16 47.45
CA SER A 14 -35.08 17.06 47.64
C SER A 14 -34.07 16.76 46.52
N ILE A 15 -33.14 15.83 46.80
CA ILE A 15 -31.91 15.48 46.05
C ILE A 15 -31.88 13.96 45.71
N ARG A 16 -31.12 13.55 44.66
CA ARG A 16 -30.79 12.17 44.19
C ARG A 16 -31.93 11.42 43.43
N LYS A 17 -31.69 10.41 42.57
CA LYS A 17 -30.46 9.62 42.22
C LYS A 17 -30.52 9.01 40.78
N LEU A 18 -29.52 8.18 40.43
CA LEU A 18 -29.25 7.47 39.14
C LEU A 18 -28.63 8.37 38.06
N THR A 19 -27.49 8.07 37.41
CA THR A 19 -26.39 7.09 37.61
C THR A 19 -26.64 5.58 37.45
N LEU A 20 -26.38 5.03 36.25
CA LEU A 20 -25.71 3.72 36.01
C LEU A 20 -25.19 3.63 34.54
N GLY A 21 -24.09 2.93 34.29
CA GLY A 21 -23.51 2.75 32.94
C GLY A 21 -22.01 2.43 32.99
N THR A 22 -21.64 1.16 32.79
CA THR A 22 -20.29 0.64 33.05
C THR A 22 -19.88 -0.40 32.01
N VAL A 23 -18.62 -0.31 31.50
CA VAL A 23 -17.71 -1.47 31.23
C VAL A 23 -18.13 -2.38 30.03
N SER A 24 -17.28 -2.82 29.09
CA SER A 24 -15.81 -2.69 28.89
C SER A 24 -15.37 -2.99 27.44
N VAL A 25 -14.06 -3.26 27.28
CA VAL A 25 -13.38 -4.05 26.23
C VAL A 25 -12.86 -3.26 25.02
N ALA A 26 -11.65 -2.72 25.18
CA ALA A 26 -10.61 -2.81 24.17
C ALA A 26 -9.46 -3.64 24.78
N VAL A 27 -9.03 -4.71 24.10
CA VAL A 27 -7.88 -5.53 24.53
C VAL A 27 -6.67 -5.16 23.68
N GLY A 28 -5.60 -4.74 24.34
CA GLY A 28 -4.30 -4.57 23.68
C GLY A 28 -3.58 -5.90 23.55
N ILE A 29 -3.05 -6.17 22.36
CA ILE A 29 -1.98 -7.16 22.14
C ILE A 29 -0.89 -6.43 21.36
N PHE A 30 0.22 -6.11 22.03
CA PHE A 30 1.57 -6.33 21.52
C PHE A 30 2.55 -6.25 22.69
N LEU A 31 3.47 -7.22 22.75
CA LEU A 31 4.53 -7.32 23.75
C LEU A 31 5.89 -7.32 23.03
N CYS A 32 6.92 -6.87 23.75
CA CYS A 32 8.34 -7.18 23.57
C CYS A 32 8.93 -7.07 22.14
N GLY A 33 9.58 -5.94 21.87
CA GLY A 33 10.81 -5.90 21.06
C GLY A 33 11.96 -5.48 21.97
N ALA A 34 12.98 -6.32 22.14
CA ALA A 34 14.07 -6.06 23.08
C ALA A 34 15.07 -5.04 22.53
N ALA A 35 15.53 -4.11 23.38
CA ALA A 35 16.68 -3.28 23.08
C ALA A 35 17.97 -4.07 23.39
N VAL A 36 18.77 -4.38 22.37
CA VAL A 36 20.14 -4.85 22.58
C VAL A 36 21.03 -3.62 22.80
N SER A 37 21.77 -3.60 23.90
CA SER A 37 22.66 -2.51 24.28
C SER A 37 23.92 -2.49 23.40
N ASN A 38 24.10 -1.40 22.63
CA ASN A 38 25.38 -1.11 22.00
C ASN A 38 26.28 -0.32 22.96
N HIS A 39 27.36 -0.96 23.40
CA HIS A 39 28.38 -0.35 24.25
C HIS A 39 29.26 0.61 23.43
N GLN A 40 29.55 1.80 23.94
CA GLN A 40 30.53 2.71 23.32
C GLN A 40 31.90 2.57 23.96
N VAL A 41 32.93 2.39 23.13
CA VAL A 41 34.31 2.74 23.47
C VAL A 41 34.86 3.56 22.30
N ALA A 42 35.37 4.76 22.57
CA ALA A 42 35.70 5.75 21.54
C ALA A 42 37.20 5.75 21.19
N PHE A 43 37.52 5.83 19.90
CA PHE A 43 38.86 6.21 19.42
C PHE A 43 38.80 7.12 18.20
N ALA A 44 39.41 8.30 18.34
CA ALA A 44 40.02 9.18 17.33
C ALA A 44 39.36 9.39 15.95
N ASN A 45 38.83 10.61 15.77
CA ASN A 45 38.93 11.47 14.57
C ASN A 45 38.88 10.84 13.17
N SER A 46 37.69 10.84 12.57
CA SER A 46 37.51 11.07 11.12
C SER A 46 36.21 11.84 10.88
N GLU A 47 36.20 12.76 9.91
CA GLU A 47 34.98 13.47 9.49
C GLU A 47 33.98 12.48 8.89
N GLN A 48 32.70 12.57 9.28
CA GLN A 48 31.68 11.64 8.79
C GLN A 48 30.35 12.36 8.54
N GLN A 49 29.80 12.16 7.34
CA GLN A 49 28.64 12.89 6.85
C GLN A 49 27.34 12.40 7.50
N SER A 50 26.43 13.33 7.81
CA SER A 50 25.07 13.00 8.19
C SER A 50 24.28 12.51 6.98
N HIS A 51 24.01 11.21 6.90
CA HIS A 51 23.13 10.65 5.88
C HIS A 51 21.67 10.71 6.32
N LYS A 52 20.80 11.22 5.44
CA LYS A 52 19.36 11.22 5.67
C LYS A 52 18.81 9.79 5.51
N GLN A 53 18.20 9.28 6.57
CA GLN A 53 17.41 8.05 6.54
C GLN A 53 16.02 8.31 5.96
N ILE A 54 15.50 7.32 5.24
CA ILE A 54 14.15 7.28 4.66
C ILE A 54 13.41 6.04 5.15
N LYS A 55 12.07 6.15 5.22
CA LYS A 55 11.18 5.04 5.60
C LYS A 55 10.46 4.51 4.37
N VAL A 56 10.42 3.20 4.23
CA VAL A 56 9.82 2.48 3.09
C VAL A 56 8.97 1.32 3.62
N SER A 57 7.71 1.21 3.20
CA SER A 57 6.80 0.15 3.63
C SER A 57 6.60 -0.90 2.54
N TYR A 58 6.76 -2.18 2.89
CA TYR A 58 6.46 -3.33 2.03
C TYR A 58 5.15 -3.99 2.49
N GLN A 59 4.20 -4.16 1.56
CA GLN A 59 2.98 -4.92 1.78
C GLN A 59 2.95 -6.12 0.84
N TYR A 60 2.63 -7.31 1.33
CA TYR A 60 2.69 -8.56 0.55
C TYR A 60 1.28 -8.95 0.10
N VAL A 61 1.09 -9.21 -1.19
CA VAL A 61 -0.21 -9.47 -1.82
C VAL A 61 -0.16 -10.65 -2.78
N LEU A 62 -1.27 -11.38 -2.93
CA LEU A 62 -1.37 -12.42 -3.94
C LEU A 62 -1.78 -11.83 -5.29
N GLU A 63 -1.25 -12.39 -6.36
CA GLU A 63 -1.66 -12.04 -7.72
C GLU A 63 -3.16 -12.26 -7.93
N ASP A 64 -3.75 -13.30 -7.33
CA ASP A 64 -5.20 -13.58 -7.42
C ASP A 64 -6.07 -12.52 -6.70
N GLU A 65 -5.49 -11.70 -5.83
CA GLU A 65 -6.17 -10.60 -5.12
C GLU A 65 -6.13 -9.27 -5.91
N LEU A 66 -5.34 -9.18 -6.98
CA LEU A 66 -5.20 -7.97 -7.82
C LEU A 66 -6.19 -7.95 -9.00
N THR A 67 -6.68 -6.76 -9.33
CA THR A 67 -7.51 -6.51 -10.52
C THR A 67 -6.74 -6.66 -11.83
N ALA A 68 -7.45 -6.74 -12.96
CA ALA A 68 -6.86 -6.86 -14.29
C ALA A 68 -5.99 -5.65 -14.70
N ASP A 69 -6.24 -4.48 -14.12
CA ASP A 69 -5.49 -3.26 -14.40
C ASP A 69 -4.26 -3.13 -13.49
N GLU A 70 -4.38 -3.47 -12.20
CA GLU A 70 -3.21 -3.56 -11.29
C GLU A 70 -2.19 -4.60 -11.76
N LYS A 71 -2.66 -5.71 -12.36
CA LYS A 71 -1.79 -6.75 -12.98
C LYS A 71 -0.92 -6.22 -14.12
N GLN A 72 -1.31 -5.15 -14.80
CA GLN A 72 -0.51 -4.51 -15.85
C GLN A 72 0.60 -3.61 -15.28
N HIS A 73 0.56 -3.30 -13.98
CA HIS A 73 1.52 -2.43 -13.28
C HIS A 73 2.57 -3.21 -12.46
N ILE A 74 2.63 -4.54 -12.60
CA ILE A 74 3.61 -5.38 -11.91
C ILE A 74 4.98 -5.25 -12.59
N ILE A 75 5.96 -4.71 -11.86
CA ILE A 75 7.35 -4.56 -12.30
C ILE A 75 8.19 -5.67 -11.67
N ALA A 76 8.98 -6.40 -12.49
CA ALA A 76 9.72 -7.59 -12.03
C ALA A 76 10.94 -7.29 -11.15
N GLU A 77 11.56 -6.11 -11.28
CA GLU A 77 12.82 -5.74 -10.64
C GLU A 77 12.70 -4.42 -9.85
N LEU A 78 13.05 -4.47 -8.56
CA LEU A 78 13.00 -3.31 -7.66
C LEU A 78 13.92 -2.17 -8.14
N PRO A 79 13.48 -0.90 -8.08
CA PRO A 79 14.30 0.23 -8.50
C PRO A 79 15.52 0.39 -7.57
N MET A 80 16.70 0.59 -8.15
CA MET A 80 17.96 0.56 -7.40
C MET A 80 18.10 1.66 -6.35
N ASN A 81 17.40 2.79 -6.48
CA ASN A 81 17.45 3.92 -5.54
C ASN A 81 16.02 4.39 -5.20
N SER A 82 15.74 4.59 -3.91
CA SER A 82 14.53 5.31 -3.44
C SER A 82 14.91 6.73 -3.03
N GLN A 83 14.37 7.73 -3.75
CA GLN A 83 14.59 9.16 -3.46
C GLN A 83 13.44 9.78 -2.65
N GLU A 84 12.34 9.06 -2.47
CA GLU A 84 11.10 9.53 -1.86
C GLU A 84 10.89 8.92 -0.46
N GLU A 85 10.26 9.67 0.43
CA GLU A 85 10.14 9.35 1.86
C GLU A 85 8.71 8.90 2.19
N ASN A 86 8.56 7.82 2.98
CA ASN A 86 7.30 7.13 3.27
C ASN A 86 6.67 6.41 2.06
N GLN A 87 7.50 5.93 1.13
CA GLN A 87 7.06 5.18 -0.06
C GLN A 87 6.50 3.79 0.31
N VAL A 88 5.41 3.37 -0.34
CA VAL A 88 4.81 2.02 -0.20
C VAL A 88 5.08 1.18 -1.46
N TYR A 89 5.48 -0.08 -1.27
CA TYR A 89 5.64 -1.08 -2.33
C TYR A 89 4.79 -2.32 -2.03
N TYR A 90 3.96 -2.73 -3.00
CA TYR A 90 3.16 -3.95 -2.92
C TYR A 90 3.90 -5.10 -3.61
N MET A 91 4.39 -6.07 -2.84
CA MET A 91 5.18 -7.21 -3.30
C MET A 91 4.24 -8.37 -3.68
N VAL A 92 4.23 -8.78 -4.96
CA VAL A 92 3.22 -9.65 -5.55
C VAL A 92 3.72 -11.10 -5.65
N TYR A 93 2.91 -12.05 -5.16
CA TYR A 93 3.23 -13.47 -5.13
C TYR A 93 2.15 -14.34 -5.80
N ARG A 94 2.56 -15.42 -6.47
CA ARG A 94 1.69 -16.46 -7.04
C ARG A 94 1.81 -17.75 -6.23
N CYS A 95 0.70 -18.43 -5.94
CA CYS A 95 0.74 -19.77 -5.33
C CYS A 95 1.25 -20.81 -6.34
N VAL A 96 2.11 -21.75 -5.93
CA VAL A 96 2.74 -22.72 -6.85
C VAL A 96 2.50 -24.19 -6.46
N SER A 97 2.04 -24.48 -5.24
CA SER A 97 1.82 -25.86 -4.76
C SER A 97 0.41 -26.10 -4.21
N GLN A 98 -0.37 -26.96 -4.87
CA GLN A 98 -1.53 -27.63 -4.28
C GLN A 98 -1.19 -29.10 -4.02
N GLU A 99 -0.89 -29.46 -2.77
CA GLU A 99 -0.91 -30.86 -2.31
C GLU A 99 -2.03 -31.09 -1.31
N LYS A 100 -2.62 -32.29 -1.34
CA LYS A 100 -3.77 -32.66 -0.50
C LYS A 100 -3.30 -33.22 0.85
N LEU A 101 -3.93 -32.75 1.92
CA LEU A 101 -3.79 -33.33 3.25
C LEU A 101 -4.34 -34.77 3.33
N PRO A 102 -3.83 -35.58 4.27
CA PRO A 102 -4.63 -36.41 5.16
C PRO A 102 -4.91 -35.70 6.50
N HIS A 103 -6.14 -35.86 7.03
CA HIS A 103 -6.59 -35.31 8.32
C HIS A 103 -6.14 -36.12 9.54
N THR A 104 -5.91 -35.46 10.68
CA THR A 104 -6.54 -35.73 12.01
C THR A 104 -5.98 -34.76 13.06
N ALA A 105 -6.72 -34.19 14.02
CA ALA A 105 -8.17 -34.09 14.27
C ALA A 105 -8.43 -32.67 14.88
N GLU A 106 -9.49 -31.90 14.60
CA GLU A 106 -10.95 -32.12 14.69
C GLU A 106 -11.55 -32.22 16.12
N GLN A 107 -12.30 -31.17 16.50
CA GLN A 107 -13.64 -31.12 17.17
C GLN A 107 -13.79 -29.80 17.96
N ASN A 108 -14.92 -29.08 18.00
CA ASN A 108 -16.26 -29.20 17.40
C ASN A 108 -16.62 -27.87 16.70
N MET A 109 -17.13 -27.82 15.47
CA MET A 109 -18.43 -28.25 14.92
C MET A 109 -19.57 -27.21 15.08
N ILE A 110 -20.35 -27.04 14.00
CA ILE A 110 -21.25 -25.91 13.73
C ILE A 110 -22.72 -26.29 13.95
N PHE A 111 -23.52 -25.38 14.55
CA PHE A 111 -24.93 -25.05 14.24
C PHE A 111 -25.25 -23.74 15.01
N TYR A 112 -26.11 -22.81 14.58
CA TYR A 112 -27.41 -22.96 13.90
C TYR A 112 -27.61 -21.98 12.73
N GLY A 113 -28.48 -22.37 11.80
CA GLY A 113 -29.24 -21.45 10.95
C GLY A 113 -30.75 -21.65 11.12
N LEU A 114 -31.52 -20.57 10.98
CA LEU A 114 -32.98 -20.54 10.76
C LEU A 114 -33.88 -21.38 11.70
N SER A 115 -34.30 -20.80 12.82
CA SER A 115 -35.63 -21.07 13.40
C SER A 115 -36.12 -19.91 14.28
N GLY A 116 -37.44 -19.74 14.39
CA GLY A 116 -38.06 -18.98 15.49
C GLY A 116 -38.17 -17.46 15.35
N MET A 117 -39.27 -16.99 14.74
CA MET A 117 -39.96 -15.81 15.29
C MET A 117 -40.62 -16.18 16.65
N VAL A 118 -41.15 -15.17 17.34
CA VAL A 118 -42.03 -15.26 18.53
C VAL A 118 -41.31 -15.51 19.87
N CYS A 119 -40.95 -14.41 20.53
CA CYS A 119 -41.56 -14.06 21.83
C CYS A 119 -41.24 -12.60 22.23
N LEU A 120 -42.05 -11.65 21.74
CA LEU A 120 -42.25 -10.38 22.42
C LEU A 120 -43.36 -10.54 23.48
N ALA A 121 -43.39 -9.60 24.43
CA ALA A 121 -44.45 -9.38 25.43
C ALA A 121 -44.53 -10.33 26.65
N SER A 122 -43.76 -10.00 27.69
CA SER A 122 -44.34 -9.69 29.02
C SER A 122 -43.30 -8.95 29.90
N GLY A 123 -43.65 -7.93 30.69
CA GLY A 123 -44.92 -7.21 30.74
C GLY A 123 -44.78 -5.81 31.38
N PHE A 124 -45.43 -4.81 30.80
CA PHE A 124 -45.57 -3.46 31.37
C PHE A 124 -46.59 -3.46 32.52
N ILE A 125 -46.26 -2.84 33.67
CA ILE A 125 -47.25 -2.21 34.57
C ILE A 125 -46.68 -0.89 35.14
N ILE A 126 -47.41 0.23 35.33
CA ILE A 126 -48.40 0.95 34.47
C ILE A 126 -48.87 2.24 35.20
N LEU A 127 -49.04 3.36 34.47
CA LEU A 127 -49.83 4.58 34.84
C LEU A 127 -49.36 5.38 36.09
N SER A 128 -49.79 6.64 36.37
CA SER A 128 -50.65 7.69 35.74
C SER A 128 -50.21 9.09 36.27
N ASP A 129 -50.74 10.28 35.87
CA ASP A 129 -51.93 10.65 35.08
C ASP A 129 -51.75 11.96 34.25
N ARG A 130 -52.65 12.13 33.26
CA ARG A 130 -53.08 13.32 32.47
C ARG A 130 -52.52 14.73 32.86
N LYS A 131 -52.35 15.67 31.91
CA LYS A 131 -53.41 16.19 31.00
C LYS A 131 -52.88 16.92 29.74
N ARG A 132 -53.47 16.57 28.58
CA ARG A 132 -53.98 17.43 27.46
C ARG A 132 -52.98 18.43 26.79
N LYS A 133 -52.98 18.65 25.47
CA LYS A 133 -54.03 18.44 24.44
C LYS A 133 -53.40 18.48 23.01
N THR A 134 -53.83 17.59 22.10
CA THR A 134 -54.04 17.78 20.63
C THR A 134 -53.03 18.57 19.76
N LYS A 135 -52.63 18.14 18.54
CA LYS A 135 -53.23 17.14 17.61
C LYS A 135 -52.29 16.83 16.41
N GLN A 136 -52.29 15.57 15.92
CA GLN A 136 -52.21 15.09 14.50
C GLN A 136 -51.02 15.56 13.60
N MET A 137 -50.33 14.74 12.78
CA MET A 137 -50.46 13.33 12.31
C MET A 137 -49.02 12.70 12.32
N MET A 138 -48.70 11.42 12.52
CA MET A 138 -49.18 10.11 11.98
C MET A 138 -48.98 9.92 10.46
N ILE A 139 -48.43 8.81 9.92
CA ILE A 139 -47.60 7.68 10.44
C ILE A 139 -46.96 6.95 9.19
N PRO A 140 -45.96 6.03 9.28
CA PRO A 140 -45.13 5.62 8.14
C PRO A 140 -45.72 4.47 7.29
N LEU A 141 -45.04 4.11 6.18
CA LEU A 141 -45.36 2.94 5.35
C LEU A 141 -44.12 2.15 4.89
N PHE A 142 -44.39 0.90 4.48
CA PHE A 142 -43.56 -0.29 4.27
C PHE A 142 -42.43 -0.25 3.21
N PHE A 143 -41.65 -1.34 3.23
CA PHE A 143 -40.77 -1.88 2.18
C PHE A 143 -41.30 -1.78 0.73
N VAL A 144 -40.36 -1.90 -0.23
CA VAL A 144 -40.36 -2.71 -1.48
C VAL A 144 -39.83 -1.94 -2.72
N THR A 145 -39.02 -2.64 -3.54
CA THR A 145 -38.55 -2.35 -4.93
C THR A 145 -37.66 -1.13 -5.25
N ALA A 146 -36.40 -1.46 -5.57
CA ALA A 146 -35.78 -1.37 -6.91
C ALA A 146 -35.30 -0.02 -7.54
N ALA A 147 -34.04 -0.08 -7.99
CA ALA A 147 -33.57 0.37 -9.30
C ALA A 147 -33.82 1.84 -9.75
N SER A 148 -33.21 2.80 -9.06
CA SER A 148 -32.57 3.99 -9.69
C SER A 148 -31.69 4.70 -8.64
N ALA A 149 -30.62 5.41 -8.97
CA ALA A 149 -30.15 5.82 -10.30
C ALA A 149 -28.86 5.12 -10.76
N PHE A 150 -28.61 5.17 -12.07
CA PHE A 150 -27.36 4.82 -12.74
C PHE A 150 -26.64 6.11 -13.14
N LEU A 151 -25.31 6.04 -13.29
CA LEU A 151 -24.38 7.06 -13.85
C LEU A 151 -23.94 8.22 -12.93
N TYR A 152 -22.68 8.64 -13.17
CA TYR A 152 -21.94 9.78 -12.62
C TYR A 152 -21.67 9.72 -11.08
N SER A 153 -20.43 9.62 -10.59
CA SER A 153 -19.10 9.67 -11.23
C SER A 153 -18.00 9.30 -10.22
N HIS A 154 -16.72 9.36 -10.64
CA HIS A 154 -15.48 9.29 -9.83
C HIS A 154 -15.10 7.95 -9.19
N THR A 155 -14.07 7.34 -9.77
CA THR A 155 -13.29 6.22 -9.22
C THR A 155 -12.30 6.72 -8.17
N ALA A 156 -12.22 6.02 -7.04
CA ALA A 156 -11.11 6.09 -6.09
C ALA A 156 -10.59 4.67 -5.83
N LEU A 157 -9.27 4.50 -5.77
CA LEU A 157 -8.64 3.19 -5.56
C LEU A 157 -8.83 2.73 -4.10
N TYR A 158 -9.32 1.51 -3.93
CA TYR A 158 -9.32 0.81 -2.64
C TYR A 158 -8.05 -0.03 -2.53
N ALA A 159 -7.16 0.29 -1.58
CA ALA A 159 -5.96 -0.49 -1.34
C ALA A 159 -6.29 -1.91 -0.85
N VAL A 160 -5.83 -2.92 -1.59
CA VAL A 160 -6.05 -4.34 -1.26
C VAL A 160 -5.05 -4.80 -0.20
N GLN A 161 -5.54 -5.21 0.97
CA GLN A 161 -4.73 -5.93 1.98
C GLN A 161 -5.02 -7.43 1.94
N SER A 162 -3.98 -8.22 1.65
CA SER A 162 -4.05 -9.68 1.65
C SER A 162 -4.27 -10.24 3.04
N GLN A 163 -5.38 -10.94 3.28
CA GLN A 163 -5.59 -11.61 4.58
C GLN A 163 -4.62 -12.76 4.82
N GLN A 164 -4.01 -13.32 3.76
CA GLN A 164 -3.12 -14.47 3.87
C GLN A 164 -1.63 -14.09 4.00
N LEU A 165 -1.21 -12.98 3.36
CA LEU A 165 0.18 -12.52 3.35
C LEU A 165 0.49 -11.31 4.24
N ALA A 166 -0.50 -10.58 4.79
CA ALA A 166 -0.26 -9.37 5.60
C ALA A 166 0.68 -9.57 6.80
N LYS A 167 0.83 -10.80 7.33
CA LYS A 167 1.82 -11.15 8.37
C LYS A 167 3.29 -10.98 7.95
N TYR A 168 3.58 -10.79 6.67
CA TYR A 168 4.92 -10.52 6.14
C TYR A 168 5.18 -9.02 5.88
N ASN A 169 4.17 -8.15 6.07
CA ASN A 169 4.31 -6.72 5.86
C ASN A 169 5.40 -6.11 6.75
N GLN A 170 6.21 -5.21 6.20
CA GLN A 170 7.42 -4.68 6.82
C GLN A 170 7.51 -3.16 6.67
N LEU A 171 8.21 -2.52 7.61
CA LEU A 171 8.65 -1.14 7.52
C LEU A 171 10.18 -1.12 7.60
N LEU A 172 10.81 -0.75 6.50
CA LEU A 172 12.26 -0.63 6.35
C LEU A 172 12.67 0.82 6.65
N THR A 173 13.77 0.98 7.38
CA THR A 173 14.48 2.26 7.52
C THR A 173 15.82 2.09 6.81
N LEU A 174 16.10 2.97 5.85
CA LEU A 174 17.17 2.83 4.88
C LEU A 174 17.91 4.16 4.72
N ASP A 175 19.20 4.15 4.44
CA ASP A 175 19.93 5.36 4.04
C ASP A 175 19.55 5.74 2.60
N SER A 176 19.47 7.04 2.30
CA SER A 176 18.92 7.60 1.03
C SER A 176 19.66 7.25 -0.28
N GLN A 177 20.70 6.41 -0.23
CA GLN A 177 21.39 5.83 -1.40
C GLN A 177 21.55 4.30 -1.31
N SER A 178 20.81 3.63 -0.42
CA SER A 178 20.89 2.18 -0.26
C SER A 178 19.87 1.44 -1.15
N VAL A 179 20.29 0.30 -1.69
CA VAL A 179 19.49 -0.51 -2.62
C VAL A 179 18.34 -1.19 -1.87
N LEU A 180 17.13 -1.15 -2.44
CA LEU A 180 15.95 -1.81 -1.89
C LEU A 180 16.17 -3.33 -1.76
N PRO A 181 16.07 -3.90 -0.54
CA PRO A 181 16.29 -5.33 -0.35
C PRO A 181 15.18 -6.14 -1.00
N LYS A 182 15.55 -7.27 -1.61
CA LYS A 182 14.59 -8.21 -2.22
C LYS A 182 13.70 -8.81 -1.13
N GLY A 183 12.40 -8.92 -1.41
CA GLY A 183 11.40 -9.35 -0.43
C GLY A 183 11.63 -10.76 0.11
N VAL A 184 11.02 -11.04 1.27
CA VAL A 184 11.13 -12.33 1.98
C VAL A 184 10.67 -13.49 1.10
N ASP A 185 11.42 -14.59 1.09
CA ASP A 185 11.00 -15.82 0.41
C ASP A 185 9.91 -16.55 1.22
N ILE A 186 8.81 -16.95 0.56
CA ILE A 186 7.60 -17.45 1.20
C ILE A 186 7.30 -18.85 0.69
N ASN A 187 7.59 -19.85 1.52
CA ASN A 187 7.42 -21.27 1.19
C ASN A 187 6.00 -21.58 0.63
N GLY A 188 5.93 -22.20 -0.55
CA GLY A 188 4.71 -22.48 -1.31
C GLY A 188 4.31 -21.41 -2.35
N TYR A 189 4.93 -20.23 -2.32
CA TYR A 189 4.62 -19.08 -3.17
C TYR A 189 5.85 -18.62 -3.95
N ARG A 190 5.64 -18.01 -5.12
CA ARG A 190 6.68 -17.45 -5.99
C ARG A 190 6.48 -15.96 -6.16
N TYR A 191 7.52 -15.17 -5.88
CA TYR A 191 7.54 -13.74 -6.20
C TYR A 191 7.42 -13.50 -7.71
N ILE A 192 6.54 -12.57 -8.10
CA ILE A 192 6.25 -12.21 -9.50
C ILE A 192 6.75 -10.80 -9.84
N GLY A 193 6.77 -9.89 -8.86
CA GLY A 193 7.18 -8.50 -9.04
C GLY A 193 6.60 -7.60 -7.95
N PHE A 194 6.56 -6.29 -8.17
CA PHE A 194 5.96 -5.34 -7.24
C PHE A 194 5.14 -4.25 -7.96
N ILE A 195 4.33 -3.52 -7.20
CA ILE A 195 3.61 -2.31 -7.64
C ILE A 195 3.97 -1.14 -6.69
N LYS A 196 4.23 0.06 -7.22
CA LYS A 196 4.48 1.28 -6.42
C LYS A 196 3.14 1.92 -6.02
N GLY A 197 2.91 2.18 -4.73
CA GLY A 197 1.70 2.86 -4.24
C GLY A 197 1.86 4.38 -4.06
N GLU A 198 0.82 5.17 -4.32
CA GLU A 198 0.85 6.62 -4.06
C GLU A 198 0.56 6.97 -2.59
N ALA A 199 1.25 7.99 -2.07
CA ALA A 199 1.20 8.35 -0.65
C ALA A 199 0.01 9.28 -0.32
N THR A 200 -1.18 8.70 -0.12
CA THR A 200 -2.38 9.44 0.30
C THR A 200 -2.19 10.09 1.67
N HIS A 201 -2.23 11.43 1.72
CA HIS A 201 -2.25 12.16 2.99
C HIS A 201 -3.56 11.88 3.75
N SER A 202 -3.45 11.61 5.05
CA SER A 202 -4.62 11.48 5.95
C SER A 202 -4.26 11.89 7.37
N ALA A 203 -4.30 13.19 7.60
CA ALA A 203 -4.36 13.80 8.92
C ALA A 203 -5.56 14.77 8.92
N VAL A 204 -6.64 14.38 9.60
CA VAL A 204 -7.79 15.26 9.87
C VAL A 204 -7.66 15.74 11.30
N ASP A 205 -7.56 17.05 11.49
CA ASP A 205 -7.83 17.70 12.78
C ASP A 205 -9.04 18.64 12.67
N SER A 206 -9.59 18.95 13.84
CA SER A 206 -10.94 19.37 14.14
C SER A 206 -11.13 20.89 14.05
N SER A 207 -11.37 21.41 12.84
CA SER A 207 -12.08 22.70 12.70
C SER A 207 -13.10 22.70 11.56
N GLY A 208 -14.38 22.72 11.92
CA GLY A 208 -15.48 22.72 10.97
C GLY A 208 -15.77 24.11 10.42
N LYS A 209 -15.27 24.44 9.22
CA LYS A 209 -15.67 25.66 8.50
C LYS A 209 -15.58 25.49 6.97
N ASN A 210 -16.73 25.24 6.34
CA ASN A 210 -16.85 25.26 4.89
C ASN A 210 -16.68 26.68 4.33
N ILE A 211 -15.97 26.81 3.20
CA ILE A 211 -16.01 27.97 2.30
C ILE A 211 -16.14 27.42 0.88
N TYR A 212 -17.06 27.98 0.09
CA TYR A 212 -17.28 27.62 -1.31
C TYR A 212 -16.15 28.14 -2.21
N ILE A 213 -15.86 27.43 -3.30
CA ILE A 213 -15.07 27.92 -4.44
C ILE A 213 -15.85 27.56 -5.72
N ASP A 214 -16.14 28.56 -6.55
CA ASP A 214 -16.81 28.38 -7.85
C ASP A 214 -15.84 27.99 -8.96
N GLU A 215 -16.37 27.32 -9.98
CA GLU A 215 -15.66 26.87 -11.17
C GLU A 215 -15.54 27.99 -12.22
N VAL A 216 -14.31 28.46 -12.51
CA VAL A 216 -14.04 29.40 -13.62
C VAL A 216 -12.75 29.03 -14.35
N ALA A 217 -12.84 28.88 -15.67
CA ALA A 217 -11.72 28.54 -16.55
C ALA A 217 -10.77 29.74 -16.81
N PRO A 218 -9.48 29.50 -17.09
CA PRO A 218 -8.52 30.57 -17.38
C PRO A 218 -8.79 31.22 -18.75
N SER A 219 -8.78 32.55 -18.79
CA SER A 219 -8.81 33.32 -20.03
C SER A 219 -7.65 34.31 -20.08
N ILE A 220 -6.82 34.19 -21.12
CA ILE A 220 -5.69 35.09 -21.40
C ILE A 220 -6.18 36.22 -22.31
N SER A 221 -5.88 37.47 -21.96
CA SER A 221 -6.04 38.61 -22.87
C SER A 221 -4.82 39.52 -22.78
N HIS A 222 -4.05 39.55 -23.87
CA HIS A 222 -3.35 40.77 -24.24
C HIS A 222 -4.36 41.80 -24.76
N LYS A 223 -4.04 43.08 -24.59
CA LYS A 223 -4.60 44.19 -25.37
C LYS A 223 -3.44 44.93 -26.02
N GLU A 224 -3.54 45.15 -27.33
CA GLU A 224 -3.82 46.50 -27.83
C GLU A 224 -4.52 46.41 -29.20
N SER A 225 -5.11 47.51 -29.65
CA SER A 225 -6.25 47.48 -30.57
C SER A 225 -6.01 48.19 -31.89
N GLU A 226 -6.77 47.75 -32.90
CA GLU A 226 -7.20 48.49 -34.09
C GLU A 226 -6.16 49.03 -35.07
N LEU A 227 -6.30 48.59 -36.34
CA LEU A 227 -5.99 49.44 -37.49
C LEU A 227 -7.15 49.37 -38.50
N SER A 228 -7.35 50.47 -39.24
CA SER A 228 -8.54 50.72 -40.04
C SER A 228 -8.45 50.27 -41.50
N VAL A 229 -9.63 50.17 -42.13
CA VAL A 229 -9.84 49.95 -43.56
C VAL A 229 -9.21 51.06 -44.43
N ILE A 230 -8.58 50.71 -45.57
CA ILE A 230 -8.85 51.29 -46.91
C ILE A 230 -8.04 50.61 -48.04
N SER A 231 -8.78 49.87 -48.86
CA SER A 231 -8.78 49.80 -50.33
C SER A 231 -7.50 49.72 -51.21
N THR A 232 -7.49 48.66 -52.03
CA THR A 232 -7.09 48.60 -53.45
C THR A 232 -5.64 48.84 -53.89
N THR A 233 -5.05 47.78 -54.43
CA THR A 233 -4.77 47.73 -55.87
C THR A 233 -5.21 46.36 -56.44
N LYS A 234 -5.16 46.13 -57.75
CA LYS A 234 -5.86 45.05 -58.47
C LYS A 234 -5.03 44.54 -59.66
N ASN A 235 -5.46 43.43 -60.28
CA ASN A 235 -4.98 42.84 -61.56
C ASN A 235 -3.71 41.97 -61.42
N MET A 236 -3.48 40.90 -62.22
CA MET A 236 -4.27 40.13 -63.22
C MET A 236 -3.67 38.70 -63.26
N THR A 237 -4.40 37.57 -63.31
CA THR A 237 -5.34 37.02 -64.34
C THR A 237 -4.66 36.31 -65.52
N THR A 238 -4.85 34.98 -65.60
CA THR A 238 -4.97 34.11 -66.81
C THR A 238 -5.66 32.80 -66.31
N LEU A 239 -6.87 32.41 -66.77
CA LEU A 239 -7.27 31.75 -68.04
C LEU A 239 -6.78 30.28 -68.12
N ASP A 240 -7.55 29.27 -68.51
CA ASP A 240 -8.94 29.16 -69.05
C ASP A 240 -9.52 27.76 -68.67
N GLU A 241 -10.76 27.29 -68.99
CA GLU A 241 -11.81 27.76 -69.91
C GLU A 241 -13.24 27.56 -69.31
N SER A 242 -14.24 26.97 -70.02
CA SER A 242 -15.67 27.00 -69.65
C SER A 242 -16.49 25.69 -69.84
N ALA A 243 -17.78 25.75 -69.45
CA ALA A 243 -18.71 24.62 -69.35
C ALA A 243 -19.45 24.27 -70.67
N PRO A 244 -20.43 23.33 -70.66
CA PRO A 244 -21.82 23.80 -70.88
C PRO A 244 -22.97 22.93 -70.28
N VAL A 245 -24.21 23.50 -70.23
CA VAL A 245 -25.53 22.85 -70.58
C VAL A 245 -25.96 21.62 -69.75
N THR A 246 -27.09 21.49 -69.01
CA THR A 246 -28.54 21.80 -69.21
C THR A 246 -29.33 20.69 -68.47
N THR A 247 -30.62 20.70 -68.07
CA THR A 247 -31.69 21.70 -67.80
C THR A 247 -32.85 20.93 -67.13
N ARG A 248 -33.61 21.58 -66.22
CA ARG A 248 -34.96 21.21 -65.66
C ARG A 248 -35.40 19.73 -65.64
N GLU A 249 -35.80 19.25 -64.46
CA GLU A 249 -37.16 18.69 -64.29
C GLU A 249 -37.69 18.87 -62.85
N THR A 250 -38.99 18.64 -62.62
CA THR A 250 -39.71 18.98 -61.36
C THR A 250 -40.99 18.12 -61.25
N SER A 251 -41.68 18.14 -60.09
CA SER A 251 -42.91 17.38 -59.73
C SER A 251 -42.60 15.93 -59.31
N VAL A 252 -43.03 15.35 -58.16
CA VAL A 252 -44.27 15.31 -57.34
C VAL A 252 -44.92 13.91 -57.45
N ASN A 253 -45.64 13.51 -56.39
CA ASN A 253 -46.57 12.37 -56.22
C ASN A 253 -47.28 11.90 -57.53
N GLU A 254 -47.78 10.66 -57.65
CA GLU A 254 -48.58 9.95 -56.63
C GLU A 254 -48.66 8.41 -56.80
N VAL A 255 -49.65 7.79 -56.13
CA VAL A 255 -49.82 6.36 -55.79
C VAL A 255 -50.47 5.52 -56.92
N SER A 256 -50.41 4.19 -56.75
CA SER A 256 -51.04 3.09 -57.51
C SER A 256 -50.08 2.40 -58.50
N LYS A 257 -50.01 1.07 -58.63
CA LYS A 257 -50.73 -0.13 -58.10
C LYS A 257 -49.74 -1.33 -58.28
N GLU A 258 -49.84 -2.55 -57.74
CA GLU A 258 -50.81 -3.30 -56.91
C GLU A 258 -50.05 -4.51 -56.28
N SER A 259 -50.64 -5.25 -55.33
CA SER A 259 -50.15 -6.55 -54.79
C SER A 259 -48.78 -6.55 -54.04
N SER A 260 -48.66 -6.56 -52.71
CA SER A 260 -49.20 -7.46 -51.67
C SER A 260 -48.46 -8.79 -51.45
N LYS A 261 -47.41 -8.77 -50.61
CA LYS A 261 -47.22 -9.62 -49.40
C LYS A 261 -45.96 -9.15 -48.66
N VAL A 262 -45.99 -8.65 -47.41
CA VAL A 262 -46.63 -9.08 -46.14
C VAL A 262 -45.87 -10.23 -45.46
N VAL A 263 -45.39 -9.95 -44.25
CA VAL A 263 -44.82 -10.88 -43.27
C VAL A 263 -45.93 -11.74 -42.65
N PRO A 264 -45.77 -13.07 -42.64
CA PRO A 264 -46.04 -13.87 -41.43
C PRO A 264 -44.78 -14.69 -41.05
N ILE A 265 -44.45 -14.90 -39.77
CA ILE A 265 -45.18 -15.59 -38.67
C ILE A 265 -45.22 -17.11 -38.86
N GLU A 266 -44.95 -17.78 -37.73
CA GLU A 266 -45.33 -19.14 -37.31
C GLU A 266 -46.68 -19.67 -37.85
N ASN A 267 -46.93 -20.96 -37.55
CA ASN A 267 -48.24 -21.61 -37.61
C ASN A 267 -48.95 -21.59 -38.98
N SER A 268 -48.75 -22.68 -39.73
CA SER A 268 -49.65 -23.01 -40.83
C SER A 268 -51.05 -23.39 -40.32
N LYS A 269 -52.01 -22.50 -40.61
CA LYS A 269 -53.48 -22.74 -40.70
C LYS A 269 -54.28 -22.85 -39.39
N GLU A 270 -55.48 -22.29 -39.52
CA GLU A 270 -56.51 -22.16 -38.49
C GLU A 270 -57.15 -23.48 -38.05
N THR A 271 -57.71 -23.44 -36.84
CA THR A 271 -58.36 -24.57 -36.17
C THR A 271 -59.83 -24.70 -36.54
N THR A 272 -60.34 -25.95 -36.56
CA THR A 272 -61.79 -26.31 -36.46
C THR A 272 -62.68 -25.95 -37.67
N LYS A 273 -63.86 -26.57 -37.88
CA LYS A 273 -64.72 -27.28 -36.91
C LYS A 273 -65.56 -28.41 -37.52
N LEU A 274 -65.41 -29.63 -37.00
CA LEU A 274 -66.38 -30.74 -36.86
C LEU A 274 -65.59 -31.92 -36.28
N ILE A 275 -65.32 -31.95 -34.96
CA ILE A 275 -66.20 -32.38 -33.84
C ILE A 275 -66.26 -33.92 -33.70
N ASN A 276 -66.06 -34.39 -32.46
CA ASN A 276 -66.10 -35.78 -31.96
C ASN A 276 -64.94 -36.71 -32.38
N LYS A 277 -64.36 -37.53 -31.48
CA LYS A 277 -64.41 -37.52 -30.00
C LYS A 277 -63.24 -38.36 -29.42
N GLU A 278 -62.81 -37.98 -28.21
CA GLU A 278 -62.43 -38.84 -27.07
C GLU A 278 -61.53 -40.12 -27.20
N THR A 279 -60.50 -40.13 -26.33
CA THR A 279 -60.15 -41.26 -25.44
C THR A 279 -59.11 -42.32 -25.90
N THR A 280 -57.85 -42.05 -25.54
CA THR A 280 -57.06 -42.74 -24.49
C THR A 280 -56.88 -44.28 -24.47
N SER A 281 -55.61 -44.67 -24.30
CA SER A 281 -55.07 -45.90 -23.68
C SER A 281 -55.07 -47.26 -24.42
N GLU A 282 -53.82 -47.74 -24.59
CA GLU A 282 -53.31 -49.03 -24.08
C GLU A 282 -53.30 -50.34 -24.92
N THR A 283 -52.07 -50.86 -25.04
CA THR A 283 -51.69 -52.25 -24.70
C THR A 283 -51.98 -53.40 -25.69
N THR A 284 -51.07 -53.50 -26.66
CA THR A 284 -50.32 -54.75 -27.04
C THR A 284 -51.01 -55.91 -27.81
N ARG A 285 -50.18 -56.56 -28.67
CA ARG A 285 -50.15 -58.00 -29.09
C ARG A 285 -50.88 -58.50 -30.39
N VAL A 286 -50.05 -58.67 -31.43
CA VAL A 286 -49.91 -59.79 -32.44
C VAL A 286 -50.96 -60.17 -33.52
N THR A 287 -50.45 -60.35 -34.77
CA THR A 287 -50.78 -61.36 -35.85
C THR A 287 -51.96 -61.25 -36.87
N THR A 288 -51.60 -61.39 -38.17
CA THR A 288 -52.21 -62.28 -39.24
C THR A 288 -53.40 -61.87 -40.17
N SER A 289 -53.11 -61.87 -41.50
CA SER A 289 -53.81 -62.26 -42.78
C SER A 289 -55.35 -62.25 -43.08
N GLN A 290 -55.72 -61.98 -44.37
CA GLN A 290 -56.66 -62.71 -45.33
C GLN A 290 -56.67 -62.00 -46.75
N VAL A 291 -57.14 -62.39 -47.97
CA VAL A 291 -58.02 -63.39 -48.72
C VAL A 291 -59.57 -63.17 -48.70
N THR A 292 -60.47 -63.45 -49.70
CA THR A 292 -60.55 -64.17 -51.04
C THR A 292 -61.58 -63.43 -52.01
N GLU A 293 -62.33 -63.82 -53.07
CA GLU A 293 -62.74 -64.98 -53.98
C GLU A 293 -63.49 -64.39 -55.26
N THR A 294 -64.07 -64.99 -56.35
CA THR A 294 -64.28 -66.36 -56.97
C THR A 294 -64.11 -66.35 -58.56
N THR A 295 -64.96 -66.74 -59.57
CA THR A 295 -66.38 -67.20 -59.72
C THR A 295 -66.83 -67.89 -61.09
N LYS A 296 -66.98 -69.25 -61.15
CA LYS A 296 -68.05 -70.08 -61.85
C LYS A 296 -68.25 -69.94 -63.42
N VAL A 297 -69.13 -70.56 -64.27
CA VAL A 297 -70.22 -71.63 -64.37
C VAL A 297 -70.54 -71.90 -65.92
N THR A 298 -71.48 -72.73 -66.45
CA THR A 298 -71.66 -74.22 -66.72
C THR A 298 -72.71 -74.43 -67.89
N THR A 299 -73.06 -75.54 -68.60
CA THR A 299 -72.64 -76.99 -68.78
C THR A 299 -72.60 -77.35 -70.32
N THR A 300 -73.22 -78.29 -71.08
CA THR A 300 -74.17 -79.49 -71.05
C THR A 300 -74.10 -80.19 -72.47
N GLN A 301 -74.64 -81.36 -72.93
CA GLN A 301 -75.46 -82.53 -72.46
C GLN A 301 -75.13 -83.85 -73.29
N ASP A 302 -76.10 -84.71 -73.75
CA ASP A 302 -75.87 -86.15 -74.09
C ASP A 302 -76.85 -86.87 -75.08
N MET A 303 -76.38 -87.93 -75.80
CA MET A 303 -77.05 -89.21 -76.23
C MET A 303 -76.08 -90.10 -77.09
N PRO A 304 -76.20 -91.46 -77.14
CA PRO A 304 -75.05 -92.35 -77.36
C PRO A 304 -74.74 -92.85 -78.79
N LYS A 305 -73.48 -93.28 -79.00
CA LYS A 305 -72.88 -93.88 -80.21
C LYS A 305 -71.80 -94.92 -79.80
N GLU A 306 -71.32 -95.81 -80.67
CA GLU A 306 -70.12 -96.62 -80.35
C GLU A 306 -68.89 -95.68 -80.38
N ILE A 307 -68.36 -95.35 -79.19
CA ILE A 307 -67.32 -94.32 -79.07
C ILE A 307 -65.94 -94.95 -79.19
N LEU A 308 -65.33 -94.77 -80.36
CA LEU A 308 -63.88 -94.83 -80.54
C LEU A 308 -63.28 -93.50 -80.07
N TYR A 309 -62.15 -93.58 -79.39
CA TYR A 309 -61.47 -92.41 -78.83
C TYR A 309 -60.20 -92.11 -79.61
N HIS A 310 -59.95 -90.84 -79.91
CA HIS A 310 -58.72 -90.40 -80.53
C HIS A 310 -57.58 -90.38 -79.51
N VAL A 311 -56.44 -90.86 -79.97
CA VAL A 311 -55.14 -90.65 -79.36
C VAL A 311 -54.41 -89.70 -80.28
N SER A 312 -53.98 -88.55 -79.78
CA SER A 312 -53.18 -87.60 -80.53
C SER A 312 -51.91 -87.24 -79.75
N TYR A 313 -50.94 -86.72 -80.49
CA TYR A 313 -49.69 -86.23 -79.93
C TYR A 313 -49.57 -84.75 -80.32
N GLN A 314 -49.17 -83.91 -79.37
CA GLN A 314 -48.90 -82.50 -79.60
C GLN A 314 -47.62 -82.09 -78.88
N PHE A 315 -46.95 -81.06 -79.38
CA PHE A 315 -45.82 -80.44 -78.70
C PHE A 315 -46.20 -79.04 -78.18
N THR A 316 -45.69 -78.71 -77.00
CA THR A 316 -45.89 -77.42 -76.34
C THR A 316 -44.55 -76.88 -75.81
N ALA A 317 -44.49 -75.57 -75.56
CA ALA A 317 -43.31 -74.85 -75.14
C ALA A 317 -43.69 -73.48 -74.53
N GLU A 318 -42.73 -72.86 -73.84
CA GLU A 318 -42.85 -71.50 -73.27
C GLU A 318 -42.71 -70.39 -74.33
N LYS A 319 -41.93 -70.64 -75.40
CA LYS A 319 -41.83 -69.78 -76.60
C LYS A 319 -42.51 -70.50 -77.78
N GLU A 320 -42.82 -69.78 -78.87
CA GLU A 320 -43.43 -70.43 -80.04
C GLU A 320 -42.47 -71.44 -80.69
N LEU A 321 -42.92 -72.69 -80.85
CA LEU A 321 -42.13 -73.74 -81.47
C LEU A 321 -41.85 -73.46 -82.97
N PRO A 322 -40.61 -73.66 -83.44
CA PRO A 322 -40.28 -73.74 -84.86
C PRO A 322 -41.18 -74.73 -85.60
N GLN A 323 -41.54 -74.41 -86.84
CA GLN A 323 -42.44 -75.23 -87.65
C GLN A 323 -41.93 -76.69 -87.79
N VAL A 324 -40.62 -76.87 -87.93
CA VAL A 324 -39.95 -78.18 -87.97
C VAL A 324 -40.29 -79.05 -86.75
N LEU A 325 -40.36 -78.46 -85.54
CA LEU A 325 -40.76 -79.19 -84.34
C LEU A 325 -42.27 -79.47 -84.31
N LYS A 326 -43.10 -78.50 -84.71
CA LYS A 326 -44.58 -78.69 -84.80
C LYS A 326 -44.95 -79.84 -85.76
N GLU A 327 -44.21 -80.00 -86.86
CA GLU A 327 -44.48 -81.04 -87.87
C GLU A 327 -44.16 -82.47 -87.40
N ARG A 328 -43.20 -82.66 -86.48
CA ARG A 328 -42.80 -83.99 -85.94
C ARG A 328 -43.96 -84.80 -85.31
N VAL A 329 -45.03 -84.15 -84.87
CA VAL A 329 -46.22 -84.78 -84.24
C VAL A 329 -47.48 -84.77 -85.12
N LEU A 330 -47.44 -84.11 -86.28
CA LEU A 330 -48.63 -83.74 -87.05
C LEU A 330 -49.39 -84.94 -87.68
N HIS A 331 -48.78 -86.12 -87.73
CA HIS A 331 -49.32 -87.33 -88.38
C HIS A 331 -49.40 -88.57 -87.47
N THR A 332 -49.13 -88.43 -86.17
CA THR A 332 -49.00 -89.58 -85.25
C THR A 332 -50.30 -90.06 -84.58
N SER A 333 -51.42 -89.39 -84.82
CA SER A 333 -52.73 -89.69 -84.22
C SER A 333 -53.36 -91.01 -84.68
N GLN A 334 -54.21 -91.63 -83.85
CA GLN A 334 -54.92 -92.88 -84.13
C GLN A 334 -56.23 -92.97 -83.33
N GLN A 335 -57.20 -93.78 -83.78
CA GLN A 335 -58.40 -94.11 -82.97
C GLN A 335 -58.26 -95.49 -82.33
N VAL A 336 -58.71 -95.63 -81.07
CA VAL A 336 -58.74 -96.92 -80.34
C VAL A 336 -60.05 -97.10 -79.55
N LYS A 337 -60.32 -98.31 -79.08
CA LYS A 337 -61.50 -98.62 -78.25
C LYS A 337 -61.28 -98.24 -76.78
N ASN A 338 -62.38 -98.10 -76.03
CA ASN A 338 -62.33 -97.91 -74.58
C ASN A 338 -61.49 -99.01 -73.87
N GLU A 339 -60.91 -98.67 -72.73
CA GLU A 339 -60.05 -99.52 -71.89
C GLU A 339 -58.72 -99.96 -72.54
N THR A 340 -58.38 -99.46 -73.74
CA THR A 340 -57.05 -99.64 -74.34
C THR A 340 -55.99 -98.90 -73.50
N ILE A 341 -54.95 -99.62 -73.05
CA ILE A 341 -53.73 -99.02 -72.48
C ILE A 341 -52.81 -98.60 -73.62
N LEU A 342 -52.32 -97.36 -73.57
CA LEU A 342 -51.46 -96.75 -74.57
C LEU A 342 -50.12 -96.35 -73.93
N THR A 343 -49.03 -96.64 -74.63
CA THR A 343 -47.69 -96.11 -74.35
C THR A 343 -47.34 -95.06 -75.42
N THR A 344 -46.47 -94.10 -75.09
CA THR A 344 -45.98 -93.11 -76.07
C THR A 344 -45.31 -93.78 -77.28
N LYS A 345 -45.67 -93.34 -78.49
CA LYS A 345 -45.01 -93.75 -79.74
C LYS A 345 -43.55 -93.30 -79.81
N GLU A 346 -42.76 -93.98 -80.63
CA GLU A 346 -41.49 -93.48 -81.13
C GLU A 346 -41.74 -92.24 -82.01
N ILE A 347 -41.46 -91.06 -81.45
CA ILE A 347 -41.54 -89.76 -82.10
C ILE A 347 -40.16 -89.11 -81.93
N ASP A 348 -39.71 -88.36 -82.93
CA ASP A 348 -38.40 -87.71 -82.88
C ASP A 348 -38.35 -86.61 -81.80
N THR A 349 -37.67 -86.92 -80.70
CA THR A 349 -37.43 -86.01 -79.56
C THR A 349 -35.98 -85.52 -79.50
N SER A 350 -35.24 -85.59 -80.60
CA SER A 350 -33.85 -85.10 -80.65
C SER A 350 -33.75 -83.58 -80.64
N ASP A 351 -32.79 -83.05 -79.88
CA ASP A 351 -32.52 -81.61 -79.73
C ASP A 351 -32.42 -80.90 -81.08
N TYR A 352 -33.09 -79.74 -81.21
CA TYR A 352 -33.13 -78.96 -82.43
C TYR A 352 -32.42 -77.62 -82.25
N ASN A 353 -31.32 -77.43 -82.97
CA ASN A 353 -30.58 -76.16 -83.01
C ASN A 353 -31.31 -75.16 -83.91
N ASP A 354 -31.94 -74.16 -83.30
CA ASP A 354 -32.65 -73.08 -83.99
C ASP A 354 -31.66 -71.96 -84.36
N ILE A 355 -31.16 -72.07 -85.59
CA ILE A 355 -30.22 -71.12 -86.18
C ILE A 355 -30.83 -69.71 -86.31
N VAL A 356 -32.16 -69.58 -86.37
CA VAL A 356 -32.85 -68.29 -86.54
C VAL A 356 -32.94 -67.55 -85.20
N ASN A 357 -33.48 -68.20 -84.17
CA ASN A 357 -33.61 -67.63 -82.82
C ASN A 357 -32.33 -67.75 -81.98
N ASP A 358 -31.30 -68.40 -82.53
CA ASP A 358 -29.96 -68.56 -81.96
C ASP A 358 -29.91 -69.28 -80.61
N GLY A 359 -30.41 -70.52 -80.59
CA GLY A 359 -30.37 -71.36 -79.40
C GLY A 359 -30.83 -72.80 -79.67
N ILE A 360 -30.84 -73.62 -78.63
CA ILE A 360 -31.19 -75.05 -78.74
C ILE A 360 -32.52 -75.31 -78.06
N TRP A 361 -33.41 -75.99 -78.79
CA TRP A 361 -34.63 -76.59 -78.27
C TRP A 361 -34.34 -78.00 -77.77
N GLN A 362 -34.59 -78.24 -76.48
CA GLN A 362 -34.42 -79.53 -75.81
C GLN A 362 -35.76 -80.15 -75.44
N PHE A 363 -35.90 -81.46 -75.64
CA PHE A 363 -37.10 -82.19 -75.24
C PHE A 363 -37.01 -82.59 -73.77
N ILE A 364 -37.94 -82.08 -72.95
CA ILE A 364 -37.96 -82.31 -71.50
C ILE A 364 -38.71 -83.61 -71.16
N GLY A 365 -39.73 -83.96 -71.93
CA GLY A 365 -40.48 -85.20 -71.74
C GLY A 365 -41.94 -85.11 -72.19
N TRP A 366 -42.66 -86.23 -72.07
CA TRP A 366 -44.11 -86.30 -72.27
C TRP A 366 -44.85 -86.11 -70.93
N ASP A 367 -46.01 -85.45 -70.96
CA ASP A 367 -46.88 -85.22 -69.81
C ASP A 367 -47.34 -86.51 -69.09
N LYS A 368 -47.38 -87.62 -69.83
CA LYS A 368 -47.37 -88.99 -69.32
C LYS A 368 -46.68 -89.94 -70.31
N THR A 369 -46.14 -91.04 -69.83
CA THR A 369 -45.55 -92.11 -70.66
C THR A 369 -46.53 -93.24 -70.99
N ILE A 370 -47.55 -93.42 -70.14
CA ILE A 370 -48.63 -94.40 -70.29
C ILE A 370 -49.96 -93.73 -69.94
N ALA A 371 -51.02 -94.02 -70.71
CA ALA A 371 -52.39 -93.62 -70.40
C ALA A 371 -53.40 -94.69 -70.84
N THR A 372 -54.42 -94.95 -70.04
CA THR A 372 -55.54 -95.82 -70.40
C THR A 372 -56.71 -94.98 -70.90
N VAL A 373 -57.27 -95.33 -72.04
CA VAL A 373 -58.49 -94.71 -72.57
C VAL A 373 -59.67 -95.08 -71.67
N ASN A 374 -60.17 -94.13 -70.87
CA ASN A 374 -61.37 -94.30 -70.07
C ASN A 374 -62.40 -93.23 -70.43
N LYS A 375 -63.17 -93.52 -71.48
CA LYS A 375 -64.32 -92.78 -71.99
C LYS A 375 -64.05 -91.34 -72.45
N ALA A 376 -62.80 -90.99 -72.74
CA ALA A 376 -62.38 -89.72 -73.31
C ALA A 376 -61.16 -89.89 -74.25
N ASP A 377 -60.98 -88.94 -75.16
CA ASP A 377 -59.81 -88.85 -76.04
C ASP A 377 -58.53 -88.57 -75.22
N VAL A 378 -57.41 -89.17 -75.64
CA VAL A 378 -56.13 -89.15 -74.90
C VAL A 378 -55.07 -88.41 -75.72
N VAL A 379 -54.86 -87.14 -75.39
CA VAL A 379 -53.77 -86.34 -75.96
C VAL A 379 -52.51 -86.53 -75.14
N PHE A 380 -51.41 -86.99 -75.75
CA PHE A 380 -50.07 -86.94 -75.17
C PHE A 380 -49.41 -85.61 -75.54
N THR A 381 -48.89 -84.88 -74.55
CA THR A 381 -48.31 -83.55 -74.73
C THR A 381 -46.83 -83.59 -74.40
N GLY A 382 -45.98 -83.39 -75.40
CA GLY A 382 -44.53 -83.34 -75.23
C GLY A 382 -44.05 -81.90 -75.00
N ILE A 383 -43.21 -81.70 -74.01
CA ILE A 383 -42.75 -80.38 -73.56
C ILE A 383 -41.33 -80.13 -74.07
N TRP A 384 -41.14 -79.00 -74.76
CA TRP A 384 -39.84 -78.51 -75.23
C TRP A 384 -39.46 -77.22 -74.50
N GLN A 385 -38.18 -77.09 -74.16
CA GLN A 385 -37.60 -75.88 -73.57
C GLN A 385 -36.56 -75.29 -74.51
N PHE A 386 -36.53 -73.96 -74.62
CA PHE A 386 -35.54 -73.24 -75.43
C PHE A 386 -34.44 -72.64 -74.55
N THR A 387 -33.19 -72.95 -74.87
CA THR A 387 -32.01 -72.32 -74.25
C THR A 387 -31.29 -71.46 -75.31
N PRO A 388 -31.29 -70.12 -75.20
CA PRO A 388 -30.57 -69.25 -76.11
C PRO A 388 -29.05 -69.41 -75.97
N ASN A 389 -28.33 -69.24 -77.08
CA ASN A 389 -26.88 -69.03 -77.07
C ASN A 389 -26.57 -67.69 -76.36
N THR A 390 -25.44 -67.63 -75.65
CA THR A 390 -25.02 -66.40 -74.95
C THR A 390 -23.55 -66.06 -75.21
N TYR A 391 -23.30 -64.76 -75.29
CA TYR A 391 -22.04 -64.14 -75.69
C TYR A 391 -21.53 -63.19 -74.60
N LYS A 392 -20.33 -62.64 -74.79
CA LYS A 392 -19.71 -61.68 -73.87
C LYS A 392 -19.54 -60.31 -74.52
N ILE A 393 -19.62 -59.27 -73.69
CA ILE A 393 -19.29 -57.89 -74.02
C ILE A 393 -18.16 -57.48 -73.07
N GLN A 394 -16.96 -57.22 -73.60
CA GLN A 394 -15.78 -56.83 -72.82
C GLN A 394 -15.36 -55.40 -73.12
N TYR A 395 -15.07 -54.61 -72.09
CA TYR A 395 -14.48 -53.28 -72.21
C TYR A 395 -13.05 -53.27 -71.68
N ALA A 396 -12.15 -52.58 -72.36
CA ALA A 396 -10.77 -52.36 -71.93
C ALA A 396 -10.34 -50.90 -72.08
N PHE A 397 -9.36 -50.47 -71.30
CA PHE A 397 -8.66 -49.20 -71.47
C PHE A 397 -7.19 -49.46 -71.74
N GLU A 398 -6.68 -48.83 -72.80
CA GLU A 398 -5.29 -48.90 -73.22
C GLU A 398 -4.69 -47.49 -73.31
N LYS A 399 -3.35 -47.41 -73.23
CA LYS A 399 -2.65 -46.13 -73.38
C LYS A 399 -2.28 -45.91 -74.83
N ASP A 400 -2.28 -44.65 -75.27
CA ASP A 400 -1.70 -44.29 -76.55
C ASP A 400 -0.22 -44.69 -76.61
N VAL A 401 0.24 -45.12 -77.79
CA VAL A 401 1.58 -45.68 -78.01
C VAL A 401 2.72 -44.70 -77.70
N ASN A 402 2.43 -43.39 -77.63
CA ASN A 402 3.41 -42.34 -77.30
C ASN A 402 3.45 -42.03 -75.78
N SER A 403 2.53 -42.58 -74.98
CA SER A 403 2.44 -42.33 -73.54
C SER A 403 3.52 -43.10 -72.76
N SER A 404 4.49 -42.37 -72.23
CA SER A 404 5.68 -42.95 -71.57
C SER A 404 5.37 -43.67 -70.25
N PHE A 405 4.38 -43.22 -69.50
CA PHE A 405 3.92 -43.85 -68.25
C PHE A 405 2.83 -44.90 -68.50
N ASP A 406 2.51 -45.73 -67.51
CA ASP A 406 1.42 -46.72 -67.60
C ASP A 406 0.12 -46.19 -67.01
N LEU A 407 -1.01 -46.60 -67.60
CA LEU A 407 -2.36 -46.22 -67.18
C LEU A 407 -2.57 -46.41 -65.66
N PRO A 408 -2.87 -45.34 -64.90
CA PRO A 408 -3.17 -45.40 -63.48
C PRO A 408 -4.30 -46.39 -63.16
N GLN A 409 -4.22 -47.06 -62.00
CA GLN A 409 -5.19 -48.08 -61.66
C GLN A 409 -6.61 -47.51 -61.50
N SER A 410 -6.76 -46.29 -60.98
CA SER A 410 -8.06 -45.61 -60.87
C SER A 410 -8.76 -45.36 -62.22
N LEU A 411 -8.01 -45.24 -63.33
CA LEU A 411 -8.61 -45.19 -64.67
C LEU A 411 -9.11 -46.58 -65.09
N LYS A 412 -8.31 -47.63 -64.88
CA LYS A 412 -8.70 -49.02 -65.17
C LYS A 412 -9.94 -49.45 -64.37
N GLU A 413 -10.05 -49.01 -63.12
CA GLU A 413 -11.16 -49.34 -62.22
C GLU A 413 -12.52 -48.76 -62.66
N ARG A 414 -12.56 -47.73 -63.51
CA ARG A 414 -13.80 -47.19 -64.11
C ARG A 414 -14.56 -48.22 -64.96
N LEU A 415 -13.89 -49.30 -65.41
CA LEU A 415 -14.48 -50.41 -66.18
C LEU A 415 -15.01 -51.56 -65.30
N ASN A 416 -14.80 -51.52 -63.99
CA ASN A 416 -15.23 -52.59 -63.10
C ASN A 416 -16.76 -52.77 -63.15
N GLY A 417 -17.20 -54.01 -63.35
CA GLY A 417 -18.62 -54.37 -63.47
C GLY A 417 -19.32 -53.93 -64.77
N LYS A 418 -18.61 -53.33 -65.75
CA LYS A 418 -19.19 -52.94 -67.05
C LYS A 418 -19.23 -54.11 -68.04
N THR A 419 -18.22 -54.98 -68.00
CA THR A 419 -18.12 -56.20 -68.81
C THR A 419 -19.22 -57.21 -68.45
N GLN A 420 -19.91 -57.74 -69.46
CA GLN A 420 -21.01 -58.71 -69.32
C GLN A 420 -20.63 -60.06 -69.93
N SER A 421 -20.93 -61.17 -69.25
CA SER A 421 -20.38 -62.50 -69.57
C SER A 421 -21.39 -63.52 -70.11
N LYS A 422 -22.68 -63.16 -70.16
CA LYS A 422 -23.77 -63.94 -70.76
C LYS A 422 -24.88 -63.01 -71.25
N VAL A 423 -24.84 -62.60 -72.51
CA VAL A 423 -25.91 -61.82 -73.17
C VAL A 423 -26.44 -62.54 -74.41
N GLU A 424 -27.74 -62.39 -74.69
CA GLU A 424 -28.37 -62.99 -75.88
C GLU A 424 -27.98 -62.25 -77.16
N ASN A 425 -28.08 -62.95 -78.30
CA ASN A 425 -27.86 -62.38 -79.62
C ASN A 425 -28.82 -61.19 -79.90
N GLY A 426 -28.33 -60.12 -80.50
CA GLY A 426 -29.09 -58.88 -80.71
C GLY A 426 -29.00 -57.86 -79.57
N THR A 427 -28.24 -58.13 -78.50
CA THR A 427 -28.01 -57.16 -77.41
C THR A 427 -27.16 -55.98 -77.89
N SER A 428 -27.62 -54.74 -77.70
CA SER A 428 -26.87 -53.52 -78.02
C SER A 428 -25.75 -53.23 -77.00
N VAL A 429 -24.61 -52.79 -77.52
CA VAL A 429 -23.40 -52.39 -76.79
C VAL A 429 -23.23 -50.88 -76.96
N THR A 430 -23.05 -50.12 -75.88
CA THR A 430 -22.77 -48.66 -75.93
C THR A 430 -21.75 -48.23 -74.89
N THR A 431 -20.95 -47.20 -75.23
CA THR A 431 -19.89 -46.69 -74.35
C THR A 431 -20.34 -45.61 -73.36
N ASP A 432 -21.54 -45.05 -73.54
CA ASP A 432 -22.07 -43.88 -72.79
C ASP A 432 -22.13 -44.08 -71.26
N MET A 433 -22.12 -45.34 -70.81
CA MET A 433 -22.15 -45.74 -69.41
C MET A 433 -20.76 -45.76 -68.73
N ILE A 434 -19.71 -45.28 -69.39
CA ILE A 434 -18.31 -45.34 -68.93
C ILE A 434 -17.74 -43.92 -68.81
N ASP A 435 -17.06 -43.64 -67.69
CA ASP A 435 -16.46 -42.33 -67.41
C ASP A 435 -15.18 -42.11 -68.23
N THR A 436 -15.24 -41.18 -69.18
CA THR A 436 -14.12 -40.73 -70.02
C THR A 436 -13.64 -39.32 -69.69
N SER A 437 -13.93 -38.81 -68.49
CA SER A 437 -13.45 -37.49 -68.06
C SER A 437 -11.96 -37.51 -67.71
N ASP A 438 -11.23 -36.46 -68.10
CA ASP A 438 -9.79 -36.29 -67.87
C ASP A 438 -9.38 -36.53 -66.40
N TYR A 439 -8.27 -37.24 -66.23
CA TYR A 439 -7.77 -37.68 -64.92
C TYR A 439 -6.42 -37.02 -64.62
N VAL A 440 -6.37 -36.26 -63.52
CA VAL A 440 -5.12 -35.65 -63.04
C VAL A 440 -4.26 -36.71 -62.37
N ASP A 441 -3.10 -36.99 -62.95
CA ASP A 441 -2.08 -37.84 -62.34
C ASP A 441 -1.27 -37.02 -61.34
N THR A 442 -1.62 -37.14 -60.06
CA THR A 442 -0.92 -36.46 -58.96
C THR A 442 0.43 -37.09 -58.61
N VAL A 443 0.75 -38.27 -59.16
CA VAL A 443 2.03 -38.98 -58.95
C VAL A 443 3.04 -38.61 -60.02
N HIS A 444 2.61 -38.48 -61.27
CA HIS A 444 3.45 -38.11 -62.42
C HIS A 444 3.27 -36.64 -62.85
N HIS A 445 2.58 -35.82 -62.04
CA HIS A 445 2.37 -34.38 -62.25
C HIS A 445 1.87 -33.98 -63.66
N GLY A 446 0.91 -34.75 -64.19
CA GLY A 446 0.35 -34.53 -65.53
C GLY A 446 -1.14 -34.85 -65.64
N LEU A 447 -1.65 -34.79 -66.86
CA LEU A 447 -3.05 -35.04 -67.19
C LEU A 447 -3.16 -36.23 -68.14
N TRP A 448 -4.01 -37.20 -67.80
CA TRP A 448 -4.48 -38.21 -68.73
C TRP A 448 -5.79 -37.73 -69.36
N THR A 449 -5.76 -37.49 -70.67
CA THR A 449 -6.93 -37.09 -71.46
C THR A 449 -7.44 -38.28 -72.26
N PHE A 450 -8.76 -38.47 -72.34
CA PHE A 450 -9.35 -39.52 -73.16
C PHE A 450 -9.26 -39.14 -74.66
N VAL A 451 -8.88 -40.10 -75.50
CA VAL A 451 -8.73 -39.89 -76.94
C VAL A 451 -9.99 -40.34 -77.68
N GLU A 452 -10.24 -41.65 -77.76
CA GLU A 452 -11.39 -42.21 -78.46
C GLU A 452 -11.68 -43.67 -78.05
N TRP A 453 -12.85 -44.16 -78.44
CA TRP A 453 -13.23 -45.58 -78.37
C TRP A 453 -13.10 -46.23 -79.74
N THR A 454 -12.60 -47.48 -79.81
CA THR A 454 -12.53 -48.25 -81.07
C THR A 454 -13.89 -48.47 -81.74
N LYS A 455 -14.97 -48.45 -80.94
CA LYS A 455 -16.38 -48.46 -81.37
C LYS A 455 -17.22 -47.74 -80.30
N THR A 456 -18.14 -46.86 -80.69
CA THR A 456 -19.02 -46.14 -79.75
C THR A 456 -20.33 -46.88 -79.49
N SER A 457 -20.84 -47.61 -80.48
CA SER A 457 -21.86 -48.63 -80.30
C SER A 457 -21.72 -49.79 -81.29
N GLU A 458 -22.21 -50.96 -80.90
CA GLU A 458 -22.28 -52.17 -81.72
C GLU A 458 -23.50 -53.02 -81.27
N VAL A 459 -23.86 -54.06 -82.01
CA VAL A 459 -24.85 -55.05 -81.59
C VAL A 459 -24.21 -56.44 -81.60
N VAL A 460 -24.38 -57.20 -80.52
CA VAL A 460 -23.92 -58.59 -80.42
C VAL A 460 -24.56 -59.40 -81.54
N ASN A 461 -23.73 -59.90 -82.47
CA ASN A 461 -24.16 -60.67 -83.63
C ASN A 461 -23.41 -62.01 -83.67
N LYS A 462 -23.91 -62.96 -82.89
CA LYS A 462 -23.43 -64.36 -82.77
C LYS A 462 -21.94 -64.54 -82.40
N ALA A 463 -21.32 -63.53 -81.79
CA ALA A 463 -19.93 -63.54 -81.34
C ALA A 463 -19.72 -62.62 -80.12
N ASP A 464 -18.67 -62.88 -79.35
CA ASP A 464 -18.22 -61.98 -78.26
C ASP A 464 -17.75 -60.63 -78.83
N VAL A 465 -18.19 -59.52 -78.22
CA VAL A 465 -17.84 -58.14 -78.60
C VAL A 465 -16.79 -57.60 -77.63
N THR A 466 -15.76 -56.92 -78.15
CA THR A 466 -14.75 -56.22 -77.35
C THR A 466 -14.59 -54.77 -77.83
N VAL A 467 -14.57 -53.83 -76.90
CA VAL A 467 -14.47 -52.38 -77.15
C VAL A 467 -13.34 -51.79 -76.30
N ILE A 468 -12.41 -51.07 -76.92
CA ILE A 468 -11.20 -50.54 -76.26
C ILE A 468 -11.23 -49.02 -76.31
N GLY A 469 -10.89 -48.36 -75.20
CA GLY A 469 -10.77 -46.90 -75.10
C GLY A 469 -9.34 -46.45 -74.86
N THR A 470 -8.88 -45.44 -75.58
CA THR A 470 -7.48 -44.99 -75.59
C THR A 470 -7.29 -43.73 -74.75
N TRP A 471 -6.29 -43.72 -73.87
CA TRP A 471 -5.91 -42.57 -73.04
C TRP A 471 -4.51 -42.07 -73.39
N THR A 472 -4.30 -40.74 -73.43
CA THR A 472 -2.98 -40.14 -73.66
C THR A 472 -2.52 -39.28 -72.48
N PHE A 473 -1.24 -39.34 -72.14
CA PHE A 473 -0.65 -38.56 -71.04
C PHE A 473 0.05 -37.30 -71.53
N LYS A 474 -0.14 -36.20 -70.80
CA LYS A 474 0.63 -34.96 -70.97
C LYS A 474 1.12 -34.43 -69.63
N GLU A 475 2.42 -34.36 -69.46
CA GLU A 475 3.09 -33.76 -68.30
C GLU A 475 2.79 -32.24 -68.23
N ASN A 476 2.55 -31.73 -67.02
CA ASN A 476 2.21 -30.32 -66.82
C ASN A 476 3.49 -29.52 -66.49
N PRO A 477 3.77 -28.37 -67.13
CA PRO A 477 5.02 -27.66 -66.91
C PRO A 477 5.10 -27.12 -65.47
N VAL A 478 6.05 -27.64 -64.70
CA VAL A 478 6.36 -27.14 -63.35
C VAL A 478 6.91 -25.71 -63.48
N PRO A 479 6.32 -24.71 -62.80
CA PRO A 479 6.83 -23.34 -62.87
C PRO A 479 8.20 -23.24 -62.18
N GLU A 480 9.18 -22.63 -62.83
CA GLU A 480 10.41 -22.20 -62.15
C GLU A 480 10.03 -21.17 -61.07
N LEU A 481 10.21 -21.55 -59.80
CA LEU A 481 10.03 -20.67 -58.65
C LEU A 481 11.40 -20.19 -58.15
N TYR A 482 11.49 -18.92 -57.77
CA TYR A 482 12.67 -18.35 -57.14
C TYR A 482 12.35 -17.85 -55.73
N ALA A 483 13.35 -17.94 -54.85
CA ALA A 483 13.30 -17.50 -53.47
C ALA A 483 13.55 -15.98 -53.36
N ILE A 484 12.70 -15.30 -52.60
CA ILE A 484 12.92 -13.92 -52.15
C ILE A 484 13.20 -13.95 -50.65
N THR A 485 14.47 -13.78 -50.29
CA THR A 485 14.93 -13.75 -48.90
C THR A 485 15.10 -12.32 -48.41
N TYR A 486 14.98 -12.12 -47.10
CA TYR A 486 15.14 -10.82 -46.45
C TYR A 486 16.29 -10.88 -45.45
N ARG A 487 17.12 -9.83 -45.39
CA ARG A 487 18.10 -9.61 -44.31
C ARG A 487 18.02 -8.17 -43.84
N PHE A 488 18.17 -7.94 -42.54
CA PHE A 488 18.34 -6.60 -41.98
C PHE A 488 19.79 -6.22 -41.71
N GLN A 489 20.09 -4.92 -41.90
CA GLN A 489 21.38 -4.30 -41.58
C GLN A 489 21.17 -2.97 -40.83
N SER A 490 22.16 -2.57 -40.02
CA SER A 490 22.27 -1.23 -39.46
C SER A 490 22.91 -0.29 -40.49
N ASP A 491 22.42 0.94 -40.61
CA ASP A 491 23.15 2.05 -41.24
C ASP A 491 23.93 2.92 -40.23
N THR A 492 23.73 2.67 -38.93
CA THR A 492 24.23 3.52 -37.85
C THR A 492 25.58 3.00 -37.38
N GLN A 493 26.60 3.84 -37.53
CA GLN A 493 27.98 3.46 -37.23
C GLN A 493 28.14 3.00 -35.77
N ASP A 494 28.88 1.92 -35.60
CA ASP A 494 29.21 1.27 -34.32
C ASP A 494 28.00 0.69 -33.53
N GLU A 495 26.78 0.75 -34.08
CA GLU A 495 25.56 0.19 -33.50
C GLU A 495 25.14 -1.10 -34.24
N VAL A 496 25.04 -2.22 -33.52
CA VAL A 496 24.67 -3.54 -34.05
C VAL A 496 23.18 -3.79 -33.86
N LEU A 497 22.51 -4.41 -34.85
CA LEU A 497 21.10 -4.76 -34.72
C LEU A 497 20.87 -5.78 -33.58
N PRO A 498 19.99 -5.49 -32.61
CA PRO A 498 19.64 -6.44 -31.56
C PRO A 498 18.72 -7.54 -32.09
N GLU A 499 18.71 -8.70 -31.43
CA GLU A 499 17.90 -9.86 -31.81
C GLU A 499 16.40 -9.52 -31.96
N SER A 500 15.89 -8.59 -31.16
CA SER A 500 14.50 -8.11 -31.20
C SER A 500 14.14 -7.29 -32.46
N VAL A 501 15.13 -6.81 -33.22
CA VAL A 501 14.97 -6.22 -34.56
C VAL A 501 15.22 -7.26 -35.64
N ILE A 502 16.21 -8.14 -35.47
CA ILE A 502 16.48 -9.25 -36.40
C ILE A 502 15.26 -10.19 -36.50
N ALA A 503 14.56 -10.43 -35.39
CA ALA A 503 13.32 -11.22 -35.34
C ALA A 503 12.11 -10.59 -36.08
N LEU A 504 12.21 -9.33 -36.51
CA LEU A 504 11.20 -8.69 -37.37
C LEU A 504 11.41 -8.98 -38.87
N THR A 505 12.48 -9.72 -39.23
CA THR A 505 12.79 -10.09 -40.62
C THR A 505 11.64 -10.96 -41.18
N PRO A 506 11.02 -10.58 -42.32
CA PRO A 506 9.93 -11.37 -42.88
C PRO A 506 10.33 -12.77 -43.34
N SER A 507 9.37 -13.68 -43.27
CA SER A 507 9.49 -15.00 -43.91
C SER A 507 9.80 -14.89 -45.40
N GLN A 508 10.67 -15.79 -45.87
CA GLN A 508 10.99 -15.96 -47.29
C GLN A 508 9.73 -16.16 -48.14
N GLN A 509 9.68 -15.54 -49.32
CA GLN A 509 8.66 -15.83 -50.34
C GLN A 509 9.20 -16.77 -51.42
N THR A 510 8.31 -17.47 -52.12
CA THR A 510 8.60 -18.17 -53.37
C THR A 510 7.71 -17.61 -54.48
N VAL A 511 8.31 -17.16 -55.58
CA VAL A 511 7.60 -16.44 -56.64
C VAL A 511 7.95 -17.03 -58.02
N PRO A 512 6.98 -17.23 -58.93
CA PRO A 512 7.26 -17.69 -60.29
C PRO A 512 8.14 -16.72 -61.08
N LYS A 513 9.04 -17.30 -61.89
CA LYS A 513 9.91 -16.62 -62.85
C LYS A 513 9.16 -15.59 -63.69
N GLY A 514 9.70 -14.38 -63.75
CA GLY A 514 9.23 -13.26 -64.53
C GLY A 514 8.14 -12.40 -63.89
N ASN A 515 7.56 -12.81 -62.76
CA ASN A 515 6.57 -12.01 -62.04
C ASN A 515 7.21 -10.86 -61.24
N ALA A 516 6.37 -9.88 -60.90
CA ALA A 516 6.68 -8.86 -59.90
C ALA A 516 6.44 -9.37 -58.47
N VAL A 517 7.13 -8.79 -57.49
CA VAL A 517 7.06 -9.16 -56.06
C VAL A 517 6.63 -7.95 -55.24
N THR A 518 5.60 -8.13 -54.42
CA THR A 518 5.27 -7.20 -53.33
C THR A 518 6.17 -7.53 -52.13
N LEU A 519 7.11 -6.64 -51.82
CA LEU A 519 8.00 -6.79 -50.67
C LEU A 519 7.19 -6.75 -49.36
N ILE A 520 7.38 -7.74 -48.49
CA ILE A 520 6.73 -7.74 -47.16
C ILE A 520 7.49 -6.77 -46.25
N GLN A 521 6.77 -5.83 -45.66
CA GLN A 521 7.30 -4.95 -44.62
C GLN A 521 7.48 -5.72 -43.29
N PRO A 522 8.45 -5.37 -42.44
CA PRO A 522 8.50 -5.93 -41.08
C PRO A 522 7.20 -5.68 -40.31
N THR A 523 6.89 -6.58 -39.37
CA THR A 523 5.70 -6.51 -38.51
C THR A 523 5.63 -5.22 -37.68
N GLU A 524 6.80 -4.65 -37.34
CA GLU A 524 6.96 -3.33 -36.72
C GLU A 524 7.97 -2.53 -37.56
N GLN A 525 7.70 -1.25 -37.83
CA GLN A 525 8.65 -0.36 -38.54
C GLN A 525 9.46 0.54 -37.59
N GLU A 526 9.12 0.57 -36.30
CA GLU A 526 9.95 1.13 -35.24
C GLU A 526 10.05 0.13 -34.08
N LYS A 527 11.25 -0.08 -33.53
CA LYS A 527 11.49 -0.96 -32.37
C LYS A 527 12.23 -0.20 -31.28
N ARG A 528 11.56 0.06 -30.15
CA ARG A 528 12.22 0.59 -28.95
C ARG A 528 13.10 -0.48 -28.31
N VAL A 529 14.29 -0.09 -27.88
CA VAL A 529 15.26 -0.92 -27.16
C VAL A 529 15.93 -0.06 -26.08
N GLU A 530 16.91 -0.61 -25.35
CA GLU A 530 17.69 0.19 -24.41
C GLU A 530 18.42 1.33 -25.14
N GLY A 531 18.41 2.53 -24.53
CA GLY A 531 19.09 3.71 -25.06
C GLY A 531 18.52 4.38 -26.32
N GLY A 532 17.52 3.82 -27.01
CA GLY A 532 16.96 4.46 -28.21
C GLY A 532 15.85 3.67 -28.90
N LYS A 533 15.60 4.00 -30.17
CA LYS A 533 14.74 3.19 -31.06
C LYS A 533 15.43 2.91 -32.39
N TRP A 534 15.22 1.71 -32.92
CA TRP A 534 15.53 1.39 -34.31
C TRP A 534 14.34 1.77 -35.18
N VAL A 535 14.60 2.44 -36.30
CA VAL A 535 13.58 2.88 -37.28
C VAL A 535 13.92 2.32 -38.65
N PHE A 536 12.97 1.61 -39.26
CA PHE A 536 13.13 1.03 -40.59
C PHE A 536 13.12 2.13 -41.66
N LYS A 537 14.19 2.24 -42.44
CA LYS A 537 14.34 3.25 -43.51
C LYS A 537 13.98 2.71 -44.89
N GLY A 538 13.84 1.39 -45.04
CA GLY A 538 13.32 0.74 -46.25
C GLY A 538 14.19 -0.39 -46.78
N TYR A 539 13.80 -0.91 -47.96
CA TYR A 539 14.49 -2.01 -48.65
C TYR A 539 15.35 -1.53 -49.82
N ALA A 540 16.47 -2.22 -50.03
CA ALA A 540 17.26 -2.19 -51.24
C ALA A 540 17.25 -3.60 -51.90
N PRO A 541 16.79 -3.74 -53.16
CA PRO A 541 16.09 -2.73 -53.97
C PRO A 541 14.70 -2.37 -53.42
N THR A 542 14.18 -1.19 -53.77
CA THR A 542 12.89 -0.68 -53.26
C THR A 542 11.66 -1.33 -53.90
N SER A 543 11.82 -1.96 -55.07
CA SER A 543 10.79 -2.80 -55.70
C SER A 543 11.44 -3.86 -56.58
N LEU A 544 10.68 -4.93 -56.86
CA LEU A 544 11.11 -6.05 -57.71
C LEU A 544 10.02 -6.32 -58.74
N THR A 545 10.22 -5.88 -59.98
CA THR A 545 9.20 -5.94 -61.04
C THR A 545 9.29 -7.18 -61.93
N HIS A 546 10.42 -7.91 -61.92
CA HIS A 546 10.65 -9.06 -62.78
C HIS A 546 11.77 -9.96 -62.21
N ILE A 547 11.43 -11.10 -61.61
CA ILE A 547 12.42 -12.02 -61.01
C ILE A 547 12.98 -13.02 -62.03
N GLN A 548 14.31 -13.18 -62.06
CA GLN A 548 15.00 -14.15 -62.93
C GLN A 548 15.95 -15.10 -62.19
N SER A 549 16.14 -14.92 -60.88
CA SER A 549 16.91 -15.79 -59.99
C SER A 549 16.44 -15.60 -58.55
N ASP A 550 16.90 -16.46 -57.63
CA ASP A 550 16.83 -16.17 -56.20
C ASP A 550 17.43 -14.77 -55.93
N THR A 551 16.74 -14.00 -55.09
CA THR A 551 17.03 -12.57 -54.88
C THR A 551 16.92 -12.24 -53.41
N GLU A 552 18.02 -11.75 -52.82
CA GLU A 552 18.03 -11.25 -51.45
C GLU A 552 17.70 -9.75 -51.42
N VAL A 553 16.85 -9.35 -50.48
CA VAL A 553 16.41 -7.97 -50.29
C VAL A 553 16.90 -7.48 -48.93
N VAL A 554 17.69 -6.39 -48.95
CA VAL A 554 18.35 -5.88 -47.73
C VAL A 554 17.55 -4.73 -47.16
N GLY A 555 16.97 -4.94 -45.98
CA GLY A 555 16.26 -3.92 -45.22
C GLY A 555 17.20 -3.15 -44.30
N THR A 556 17.13 -1.81 -44.34
CA THR A 556 18.04 -0.94 -43.58
C THR A 556 17.32 -0.30 -42.40
N TRP A 557 17.95 -0.37 -41.23
CA TRP A 557 17.48 0.17 -39.96
C TRP A 557 18.47 1.20 -39.41
N HIS A 558 17.93 2.27 -38.81
CA HIS A 558 18.69 3.37 -38.22
C HIS A 558 18.42 3.47 -36.71
N PHE A 559 19.44 3.73 -35.89
CA PHE A 559 19.29 3.86 -34.44
C PHE A 559 19.21 5.32 -33.99
N GLU A 560 18.01 5.74 -33.61
CA GLU A 560 17.73 7.07 -33.07
C GLU A 560 17.89 7.00 -31.54
N LYS A 561 19.05 7.47 -31.04
CA LYS A 561 19.36 7.48 -29.61
C LYS A 561 18.39 8.39 -28.83
N ASN A 562 17.95 7.91 -27.67
CA ASN A 562 17.17 8.72 -26.74
C ASN A 562 17.96 9.96 -26.31
N GLN A 563 17.28 11.07 -26.10
CA GLN A 563 17.85 12.27 -25.48
C GLN A 563 17.22 12.47 -24.10
N TYR A 564 18.06 12.81 -23.12
CA TYR A 564 17.63 13.09 -21.76
C TYR A 564 17.92 14.54 -21.41
N THR A 565 17.08 15.09 -20.54
CA THR A 565 17.26 16.45 -20.05
C THR A 565 18.23 16.43 -18.86
N VAL A 566 19.32 17.18 -18.99
CA VAL A 566 20.16 17.60 -17.88
C VAL A 566 19.63 18.93 -17.36
N GLN A 567 19.25 18.97 -16.08
CA GLN A 567 18.71 20.14 -15.40
C GLN A 567 19.58 20.56 -14.21
N TYR A 568 19.35 21.79 -13.73
CA TYR A 568 20.10 22.40 -12.65
C TYR A 568 19.17 22.84 -11.51
N VAL A 569 19.57 22.55 -10.28
CA VAL A 569 18.94 23.04 -9.05
C VAL A 569 20.02 23.75 -8.23
N PHE A 570 19.68 24.85 -7.55
CA PHE A 570 20.58 25.48 -6.60
C PHE A 570 20.04 25.33 -5.17
N ARG A 571 20.94 25.10 -4.20
CA ARG A 571 20.64 25.05 -2.77
C ARG A 571 21.64 25.90 -1.97
N SER A 572 21.20 26.41 -0.82
CA SER A 572 22.11 26.98 0.18
C SER A 572 22.80 25.86 0.96
N ALA A 573 24.10 26.02 1.22
CA ALA A 573 24.85 25.26 2.23
C ALA A 573 24.75 25.89 3.63
N THR A 574 24.36 27.16 3.71
CA THR A 574 24.21 27.88 4.97
C THR A 574 22.78 27.72 5.49
N GLU A 575 22.65 27.08 6.65
CA GLU A 575 21.37 26.81 7.31
C GLU A 575 20.56 28.11 7.56
N GLY A 576 19.24 28.04 7.42
CA GLY A 576 18.32 29.17 7.58
C GLY A 576 18.41 30.26 6.49
N LYS A 577 19.39 30.24 5.57
CA LYS A 577 19.53 31.24 4.50
C LYS A 577 18.91 30.80 3.18
N ILE A 578 18.01 31.63 2.66
CA ILE A 578 17.35 31.48 1.35
C ILE A 578 18.26 32.07 0.26
N LEU A 579 18.35 31.41 -0.90
CA LEU A 579 19.11 31.91 -2.04
C LEU A 579 18.49 33.21 -2.62
N PRO A 580 19.27 34.28 -2.83
CA PRO A 580 18.76 35.52 -3.40
C PRO A 580 18.45 35.35 -4.90
N VAL A 581 17.70 36.31 -5.47
CA VAL A 581 17.24 36.24 -6.87
C VAL A 581 18.42 36.27 -7.85
N GLU A 582 19.45 37.02 -7.53
CA GLU A 582 20.71 37.17 -8.27
C GLU A 582 21.47 35.84 -8.38
N VAL A 583 21.49 35.04 -7.31
CA VAL A 583 22.08 33.70 -7.33
C VAL A 583 21.22 32.74 -8.16
N ASN A 584 19.90 32.80 -8.03
CA ASN A 584 19.00 31.97 -8.85
C ASN A 584 19.07 32.32 -10.35
N ALA A 585 19.35 33.58 -10.70
CA ALA A 585 19.55 34.03 -12.08
C ALA A 585 20.85 33.50 -12.73
N LEU A 586 21.81 33.01 -11.95
CA LEU A 586 23.01 32.33 -12.46
C LEU A 586 22.78 30.84 -12.79
N LYS A 587 21.56 30.31 -12.61
CA LYS A 587 21.26 28.91 -12.93
C LYS A 587 21.43 28.66 -14.45
N PRO A 588 22.25 27.68 -14.88
CA PRO A 588 22.37 27.36 -16.30
C PRO A 588 21.06 26.82 -16.88
N HIS A 589 20.86 27.06 -18.18
CA HIS A 589 19.75 26.50 -18.93
C HIS A 589 19.85 24.96 -19.01
N GLN A 590 18.69 24.29 -19.11
CA GLN A 590 18.64 22.85 -19.31
C GLN A 590 19.25 22.45 -20.68
N VAL A 591 19.87 21.27 -20.73
CA VAL A 591 20.57 20.75 -21.93
C VAL A 591 20.00 19.38 -22.28
N LEU A 592 19.80 19.09 -23.57
CA LEU A 592 19.48 17.74 -24.04
C LEU A 592 20.77 16.98 -24.36
N VAL A 593 20.93 15.79 -23.80
CA VAL A 593 22.13 14.95 -23.94
C VAL A 593 21.72 13.55 -24.43
N PRO A 594 22.32 13.04 -25.53
CA PRO A 594 22.12 11.67 -26.01
C PRO A 594 22.45 10.58 -24.97
N HIS A 595 21.73 9.46 -25.03
CA HIS A 595 21.95 8.29 -24.19
C HIS A 595 23.42 7.82 -24.25
N GLY A 596 24.01 7.59 -23.08
CA GLY A 596 25.36 7.05 -22.93
C GLY A 596 26.47 8.09 -23.13
N GLN A 597 26.16 9.35 -23.45
CA GLN A 597 27.17 10.40 -23.51
C GLN A 597 27.58 10.83 -22.09
N ILE A 598 28.88 11.00 -21.86
CA ILE A 598 29.41 11.59 -20.62
C ILE A 598 29.17 13.10 -20.65
N PHE A 599 28.49 13.60 -19.63
CA PHE A 599 28.24 15.03 -19.40
C PHE A 599 28.96 15.50 -18.13
N SER A 600 29.55 16.68 -18.16
CA SER A 600 30.10 17.36 -16.99
C SER A 600 29.58 18.80 -16.98
N PRO A 601 29.06 19.31 -15.84
CA PRO A 601 28.63 20.69 -15.76
C PRO A 601 29.85 21.62 -15.85
N SER A 602 29.69 22.77 -16.50
CA SER A 602 30.71 23.83 -16.46
C SER A 602 30.76 24.45 -15.07
N ALA A 603 31.95 24.74 -14.56
CA ALA A 603 32.10 25.44 -13.28
C ALA A 603 31.48 26.86 -13.37
N ILE A 604 30.84 27.29 -12.28
CA ILE A 604 30.43 28.68 -12.10
C ILE A 604 31.47 29.36 -11.21
N ASP A 605 32.37 30.12 -11.82
CA ASP A 605 33.27 31.04 -11.12
C ASP A 605 32.49 32.27 -10.65
N GLY A 606 31.65 32.05 -9.62
CA GLY A 606 30.64 33.01 -9.16
C GLY A 606 30.73 33.33 -7.68
N THR A 607 30.98 34.60 -7.37
CA THR A 607 30.71 35.22 -6.07
C THR A 607 29.67 36.33 -6.23
N ILE A 608 28.51 36.21 -5.58
CA ILE A 608 27.47 37.25 -5.55
C ILE A 608 27.49 37.95 -4.20
N THR A 609 27.91 39.23 -4.21
CA THR A 609 27.85 40.11 -3.04
C THR A 609 26.48 40.76 -2.93
N THR A 610 25.78 40.53 -1.83
CA THR A 610 24.57 41.26 -1.42
C THR A 610 24.90 42.22 -0.27
N ASP A 611 23.94 43.03 0.18
CA ASP A 611 24.13 43.88 1.37
C ASP A 611 24.42 43.07 2.65
N GLU A 612 23.94 41.82 2.73
CA GLU A 612 24.13 40.94 3.89
C GLU A 612 25.49 40.19 3.88
N GLY A 613 26.09 39.93 2.71
CA GLY A 613 27.26 39.05 2.61
C GLY A 613 27.60 38.59 1.20
N VAL A 614 28.50 37.61 1.10
CA VAL A 614 28.98 37.05 -0.16
C VAL A 614 28.51 35.60 -0.29
N TRP A 615 27.72 35.32 -1.31
CA TRP A 615 27.39 33.97 -1.76
C TRP A 615 28.49 33.47 -2.69
N THR A 616 29.13 32.37 -2.34
CA THR A 616 30.18 31.72 -3.14
C THR A 616 29.69 30.38 -3.67
N PHE A 617 29.90 30.11 -4.95
CA PHE A 617 29.61 28.79 -5.51
C PHE A 617 30.64 27.75 -5.01
N VAL A 618 30.16 26.67 -4.41
CA VAL A 618 31.01 25.59 -3.85
C VAL A 618 31.29 24.52 -4.90
N GLY A 619 30.30 24.22 -5.75
CA GLY A 619 30.39 23.18 -6.76
C GLY A 619 29.04 22.53 -7.07
N TYR A 620 29.05 21.62 -8.05
CA TYR A 620 27.91 20.78 -8.39
C TYR A 620 28.00 19.40 -7.74
N GLU A 621 26.86 18.88 -7.32
CA GLU A 621 26.67 17.46 -6.98
C GLU A 621 25.82 16.78 -8.07
N PRO A 622 26.25 15.65 -8.65
CA PRO A 622 27.54 14.99 -8.47
C PRO A 622 28.72 15.81 -9.01
N THR A 623 29.90 15.65 -8.41
CA THR A 623 31.14 16.39 -8.72
C THR A 623 31.94 15.81 -9.89
N ILE A 624 31.60 14.58 -10.32
CA ILE A 624 32.26 13.86 -11.42
C ILE A 624 31.42 13.93 -12.71
N PRO A 625 32.04 13.78 -13.89
CA PRO A 625 31.30 13.58 -15.14
C PRO A 625 30.38 12.35 -15.06
N VAL A 626 29.14 12.49 -15.53
CA VAL A 626 28.10 11.45 -15.45
C VAL A 626 27.77 10.93 -16.85
N THR A 627 27.76 9.61 -17.03
CA THR A 627 27.21 8.97 -18.22
C THR A 627 25.68 9.11 -18.22
N VAL A 628 25.13 9.90 -19.13
CA VAL A 628 23.70 10.24 -19.11
C VAL A 628 22.87 9.10 -19.72
N THR A 629 22.37 8.21 -18.87
CA THR A 629 21.43 7.13 -19.24
C THR A 629 19.97 7.47 -18.95
N GLN A 630 19.71 8.53 -18.18
CA GLN A 630 18.39 9.02 -17.79
C GLN A 630 18.40 10.55 -17.56
N ASN A 631 17.23 11.17 -17.37
CA ASN A 631 17.14 12.58 -16.96
C ASN A 631 17.94 12.80 -15.67
N THR A 632 18.82 13.80 -15.68
CA THR A 632 19.85 14.00 -14.64
C THR A 632 19.78 15.41 -14.09
N VAL A 633 19.89 15.56 -12.77
CA VAL A 633 19.85 16.87 -12.09
C VAL A 633 21.18 17.12 -11.40
N PHE A 634 21.87 18.20 -11.76
CA PHE A 634 23.04 18.68 -11.03
C PHE A 634 22.61 19.72 -9.99
N THR A 635 22.93 19.44 -8.73
CA THR A 635 22.61 20.32 -7.61
C THR A 635 23.80 21.22 -7.28
N GLY A 636 23.75 22.45 -7.75
CA GLY A 636 24.74 23.48 -7.46
C GLY A 636 24.59 23.98 -6.02
N THR A 637 25.67 23.93 -5.25
CA THR A 637 25.69 24.29 -3.83
C THR A 637 26.32 25.67 -3.68
N TRP A 638 25.62 26.59 -3.00
CA TRP A 638 26.08 27.95 -2.73
C TRP A 638 26.26 28.16 -1.22
N GLN A 639 27.43 28.62 -0.79
CA GLN A 639 27.71 28.94 0.61
C GLN A 639 27.63 30.44 0.84
N PHE A 640 26.85 30.87 1.83
CA PHE A 640 26.79 32.26 2.26
C PHE A 640 27.83 32.53 3.34
N THR A 641 28.77 33.41 3.04
CA THR A 641 29.65 34.04 4.02
C THR A 641 29.03 35.40 4.41
N PRO A 642 28.56 35.59 5.65
CA PRO A 642 28.03 36.89 6.07
C PRO A 642 29.10 37.97 5.97
N LYS A 643 28.68 39.18 5.58
CA LYS A 643 29.50 40.38 5.70
C LYS A 643 29.85 40.55 7.17
N SER A 644 31.12 40.82 7.48
CA SER A 644 31.52 41.06 8.87
C SER A 644 30.67 42.20 9.45
N ALA A 645 29.91 41.90 10.51
CA ALA A 645 28.97 42.83 11.13
C ALA A 645 29.65 44.18 11.39
N ASN A 646 29.06 45.27 10.91
CA ASN A 646 29.69 46.58 11.01
C ASN A 646 29.71 46.98 12.49
N ARG A 647 30.88 47.37 12.97
CA ARG A 647 31.07 47.81 14.36
C ARG A 647 30.93 49.33 14.43
N LEU A 648 29.95 49.80 15.19
CA LEU A 648 29.74 51.20 15.49
C LEU A 648 30.18 51.49 16.92
N TYR A 649 31.24 52.27 17.05
CA TYR A 649 31.92 52.51 18.31
C TYR A 649 31.34 53.75 19.01
N VAL A 650 31.17 53.65 20.33
CA VAL A 650 30.61 54.71 21.18
C VAL A 650 31.61 55.11 22.26
N ASN A 651 31.95 56.40 22.32
CA ASN A 651 32.77 56.98 23.36
C ASN A 651 32.13 58.29 23.85
N THR A 652 31.31 58.18 24.89
CA THR A 652 30.63 59.29 25.59
C THR A 652 31.57 60.30 26.25
N ASN A 653 32.85 59.97 26.44
CA ASN A 653 33.86 60.93 26.91
C ASN A 653 34.42 61.82 25.77
N ALA A 654 34.08 61.54 24.50
CA ALA A 654 34.56 62.32 23.36
C ALA A 654 33.85 63.68 23.24
N THR A 655 34.63 64.77 23.19
CA THR A 655 34.11 66.15 23.10
C THR A 655 33.41 66.48 21.79
N GLN A 656 33.61 65.67 20.74
CA GLN A 656 32.92 65.78 19.44
C GLN A 656 32.56 64.36 18.95
N GLY A 657 31.40 64.20 18.32
CA GLY A 657 30.92 62.90 17.85
C GLY A 657 31.28 62.61 16.40
N GLY A 658 32.12 61.60 16.20
CA GLY A 658 32.63 61.18 14.89
C GLY A 658 31.63 60.45 14.00
N ASN A 659 32.14 59.60 13.11
CA ASN A 659 31.36 58.85 12.11
C ASN A 659 30.95 57.43 12.56
N GLY A 660 31.44 56.95 13.71
CA GLY A 660 31.14 55.63 14.27
C GLY A 660 32.28 54.61 14.14
N THR A 661 33.42 54.95 13.54
CA THR A 661 34.64 54.11 13.49
C THR A 661 35.36 54.06 14.85
N GLU A 662 36.30 53.12 15.04
CA GLU A 662 37.06 53.01 16.31
C GLU A 662 37.95 54.25 16.55
N GLU A 663 38.47 54.84 15.48
CA GLU A 663 39.27 56.08 15.49
C GLU A 663 38.41 57.35 15.57
N SER A 664 37.12 57.27 15.21
CA SER A 664 36.18 58.40 15.22
C SER A 664 34.78 57.98 15.73
N PRO A 665 34.67 57.56 17.00
CA PRO A 665 33.45 56.99 17.57
C PRO A 665 32.33 58.03 17.71
N TYR A 666 31.10 57.56 17.82
CA TYR A 666 29.97 58.41 18.19
C TYR A 666 30.06 58.81 19.68
N ASN A 667 29.78 60.08 19.98
CA ASN A 667 29.82 60.57 21.36
C ASN A 667 28.50 60.38 22.14
N THR A 668 27.49 59.74 21.54
CA THR A 668 26.26 59.33 22.22
C THR A 668 25.78 57.98 21.71
N LEU A 669 25.26 57.15 22.62
CA LEU A 669 24.64 55.87 22.27
C LEU A 669 23.41 56.06 21.35
N GLN A 670 22.65 57.15 21.54
CA GLN A 670 21.51 57.48 20.67
C GLN A 670 21.92 57.66 19.20
N LYS A 671 23.08 58.26 18.92
CA LYS A 671 23.59 58.42 17.54
C LYS A 671 24.01 57.08 16.93
N ALA A 672 24.49 56.13 17.73
CA ALA A 672 24.76 54.76 17.29
C ALA A 672 23.45 54.01 16.98
N LEU A 673 22.49 54.01 17.91
CA LEU A 673 21.20 53.32 17.75
C LEU A 673 20.39 53.84 16.55
N THR A 674 20.45 55.14 16.22
CA THR A 674 19.81 55.64 14.99
C THR A 674 20.57 55.23 13.72
N SER A 675 21.90 55.17 13.76
CA SER A 675 22.75 54.91 12.57
C SER A 675 22.99 53.42 12.25
N ILE A 676 22.82 52.52 13.22
CA ILE A 676 23.06 51.08 13.08
C ILE A 676 21.99 50.37 12.24
N LYS A 677 22.34 49.24 11.60
CA LYS A 677 21.42 48.36 10.87
C LYS A 677 21.12 47.07 11.65
N GLU A 678 20.15 46.28 11.18
CA GLU A 678 19.96 44.89 11.65
C GLU A 678 21.26 44.07 11.48
N GLY A 679 21.59 43.23 12.46
CA GLY A 679 22.77 42.35 12.47
C GLY A 679 24.11 43.01 12.82
N ASP A 680 24.19 44.34 12.85
CA ASP A 680 25.40 45.08 13.21
C ASP A 680 25.67 45.05 14.73
N THR A 681 26.84 45.58 15.14
CA THR A 681 27.28 45.60 16.55
C THR A 681 27.60 47.01 17.03
N ILE A 682 27.03 47.43 18.17
CA ILE A 682 27.53 48.57 18.95
C ILE A 682 28.67 48.10 19.85
N VAL A 683 29.79 48.83 19.86
CA VAL A 683 30.92 48.58 20.76
C VAL A 683 31.10 49.79 21.68
N LEU A 684 31.04 49.59 23.00
CA LEU A 684 31.33 50.65 23.96
C LEU A 684 32.83 50.79 24.21
N LEU A 685 33.30 52.04 24.29
CA LEU A 685 34.68 52.42 24.65
C LEU A 685 34.73 53.29 25.92
N SER A 686 33.58 53.55 26.54
CA SER A 686 33.42 54.29 27.80
C SER A 686 32.05 54.05 28.40
N ASP A 687 31.89 54.37 29.69
CA ASP A 687 30.59 54.29 30.37
C ASP A 687 29.60 55.32 29.81
N VAL A 688 28.40 54.85 29.45
CA VAL A 688 27.36 55.64 28.80
C VAL A 688 26.41 56.21 29.85
N ASN A 689 26.60 57.49 30.18
CA ASN A 689 25.66 58.24 31.00
C ASN A 689 24.53 58.81 30.15
N LEU A 690 23.28 58.44 30.44
CA LEU A 690 22.06 58.94 29.79
C LEU A 690 21.34 60.01 30.63
N ALA A 691 22.02 60.64 31.60
CA ALA A 691 21.44 61.67 32.47
C ALA A 691 20.80 62.83 31.68
N THR A 692 19.47 62.90 31.73
CA THR A 692 18.66 64.03 31.25
C THR A 692 17.72 64.52 32.36
N SER A 693 17.06 65.66 32.16
CA SER A 693 16.28 66.36 33.18
C SER A 693 14.84 65.84 33.37
N MET A 694 14.58 64.57 33.05
CA MET A 694 13.23 63.98 33.09
C MET A 694 13.25 62.65 33.86
N ALA A 695 12.27 62.47 34.74
CA ALA A 695 12.08 61.23 35.48
C ALA A 695 11.50 60.13 34.58
N ASN A 696 11.82 58.87 34.90
CA ASN A 696 11.23 57.66 34.32
C ASN A 696 11.44 57.51 32.78
N GLN A 697 12.71 57.41 32.35
CA GLN A 697 13.10 57.26 30.95
C GLN A 697 13.23 55.79 30.55
N VAL A 698 12.74 55.42 29.36
CA VAL A 698 12.94 54.09 28.75
C VAL A 698 13.88 54.22 27.55
N LEU A 699 15.04 53.53 27.59
CA LEU A 699 15.90 53.36 26.41
C LEU A 699 15.32 52.25 25.54
N THR A 700 14.81 52.61 24.35
CA THR A 700 14.33 51.63 23.36
C THR A 700 15.45 51.20 22.42
N ILE A 701 15.55 49.90 22.18
CA ILE A 701 16.44 49.25 21.22
C ILE A 701 15.55 48.41 20.30
N ASP A 702 15.21 48.97 19.14
CA ASP A 702 14.18 48.53 18.20
C ASP A 702 14.71 47.66 17.05
N LYS A 703 16.01 47.40 17.03
CA LYS A 703 16.73 46.68 15.97
C LYS A 703 17.39 45.43 16.52
N SER A 704 17.52 44.41 15.67
CA SER A 704 18.17 43.14 16.03
C SER A 704 19.69 43.30 15.99
N ILE A 705 20.30 43.72 17.10
CA ILE A 705 21.73 44.10 17.16
C ILE A 705 22.47 43.40 18.31
N THR A 706 23.80 43.38 18.21
CA THR A 706 24.67 43.12 19.36
C THR A 706 25.09 44.43 20.03
N ILE A 707 25.11 44.48 21.36
CA ILE A 707 25.76 45.54 22.14
C ILE A 707 26.86 44.89 22.97
N ASP A 708 28.10 45.08 22.52
CA ASP A 708 29.32 44.68 23.22
C ASP A 708 29.75 45.83 24.14
N GLY A 709 29.58 45.63 25.44
CA GLY A 709 29.92 46.61 26.47
C GLY A 709 31.42 46.66 26.79
N ARG A 710 32.21 45.63 26.46
CA ARG A 710 33.63 45.51 26.86
C ARG A 710 33.92 45.76 28.35
N GLY A 711 32.95 45.52 29.23
CA GLY A 711 32.96 45.78 30.67
C GLY A 711 32.37 47.14 31.09
N HIS A 712 31.99 48.01 30.15
CA HIS A 712 31.42 49.33 30.43
C HIS A 712 29.98 49.29 30.93
N THR A 713 29.59 50.40 31.55
CA THR A 713 28.27 50.58 32.15
C THR A 713 27.40 51.54 31.33
N ILE A 714 26.17 51.15 31.00
CA ILE A 714 25.09 52.10 30.65
C ILE A 714 24.39 52.49 31.95
N TYR A 715 24.23 53.80 32.22
CA TYR A 715 23.57 54.28 33.43
C TYR A 715 22.78 55.58 33.24
N GLY A 716 21.83 55.79 34.15
CA GLY A 716 21.02 57.01 34.25
C GLY A 716 20.22 57.03 35.56
N ARG A 717 19.36 58.04 35.73
CA ARG A 717 18.41 58.16 36.84
C ARG A 717 17.00 57.84 36.36
N GLY A 718 16.29 56.96 37.05
CA GLY A 718 14.98 56.47 36.61
C GLY A 718 15.03 55.80 35.23
N LEU A 719 16.18 55.22 34.85
CA LEU A 719 16.41 54.61 33.55
C LEU A 719 15.95 53.14 33.55
N SER A 720 15.05 52.83 32.62
CA SER A 720 14.60 51.48 32.27
C SER A 720 14.99 51.18 30.81
N TYR A 721 14.92 49.90 30.41
CA TYR A 721 15.34 49.43 29.09
C TYR A 721 14.19 48.72 28.39
N SER A 722 14.04 48.88 27.06
CA SER A 722 13.05 48.18 26.23
C SER A 722 13.72 47.62 25.00
N PHE A 723 13.77 46.29 24.91
CA PHE A 723 14.25 45.54 23.76
C PHE A 723 13.04 45.18 22.92
N GLU A 724 13.05 45.63 21.66
CA GLU A 724 11.94 45.54 20.71
C GLU A 724 12.40 44.96 19.34
N GLY A 725 13.71 44.83 19.12
CA GLY A 725 14.29 44.10 17.99
C GLY A 725 14.13 42.56 18.13
N GLU A 726 14.11 41.84 17.01
CA GLU A 726 13.77 40.41 16.97
C GLU A 726 14.84 39.52 17.60
N HIS A 727 16.12 39.80 17.34
CA HIS A 727 17.26 39.12 17.96
C HIS A 727 18.24 40.15 18.55
N THR A 728 18.25 40.32 19.87
CA THR A 728 19.20 41.21 20.55
C THR A 728 20.17 40.42 21.42
N LEU A 729 21.47 40.74 21.32
CA LEU A 729 22.52 40.22 22.20
C LEU A 729 23.11 41.36 23.02
N LEU A 730 22.97 41.29 24.35
CA LEU A 730 23.76 42.06 25.29
C LEU A 730 24.99 41.23 25.67
N LYS A 731 26.19 41.80 25.53
CA LYS A 731 27.44 41.12 25.84
C LYS A 731 28.39 41.97 26.67
N ASP A 732 29.02 41.38 27.69
CA ASP A 732 30.09 42.00 28.50
C ASP A 732 29.73 43.42 28.99
N ILE A 733 28.54 43.61 29.58
CA ILE A 733 27.98 44.96 29.84
C ILE A 733 27.32 45.07 31.22
N THR A 734 27.40 46.24 31.83
CA THR A 734 26.63 46.57 33.04
C THR A 734 25.43 47.45 32.68
N LEU A 735 24.22 46.96 32.94
CA LEU A 735 23.01 47.78 32.94
C LEU A 735 22.79 48.35 34.35
N SER A 736 22.99 49.65 34.51
CA SER A 736 22.85 50.34 35.80
C SER A 736 21.75 51.38 35.77
N SER A 737 21.13 51.68 36.93
CA SER A 737 20.19 52.79 37.08
C SER A 737 20.09 53.25 38.54
N THR A 738 19.88 54.55 38.76
CA THR A 738 19.58 55.09 40.10
C THR A 738 18.06 55.27 40.23
N PRO A 739 17.37 54.59 41.16
CA PRO A 739 15.92 54.77 41.35
C PRO A 739 15.54 56.24 41.55
N ASP A 740 14.38 56.64 41.04
CA ASP A 740 13.90 58.02 41.16
C ASP A 740 12.58 58.09 41.93
N GLY A 741 12.65 58.48 43.20
CA GLY A 741 11.52 58.37 44.11
C GLY A 741 11.12 56.91 44.33
N SER A 742 9.84 56.58 44.13
CA SER A 742 9.29 55.22 44.22
C SER A 742 9.06 54.57 42.85
N ASN A 743 9.73 55.05 41.79
CA ASN A 743 9.57 54.49 40.45
C ASN A 743 10.36 53.18 40.32
N ALA A 744 9.64 52.08 40.07
CA ALA A 744 10.24 50.79 39.77
C ALA A 744 11.04 50.84 38.45
N LEU A 745 12.13 50.06 38.40
CA LEU A 745 13.04 50.00 37.27
C LEU A 745 12.79 48.72 36.47
N TYR A 746 12.70 48.82 35.15
CA TYR A 746 12.30 47.71 34.29
C TYR A 746 13.31 47.41 33.19
N ILE A 747 13.35 46.14 32.80
CA ILE A 747 13.91 45.67 31.54
C ILE A 747 12.78 44.94 30.80
N TYR A 748 12.30 45.50 29.70
CA TYR A 748 11.27 44.90 28.86
C TYR A 748 11.91 44.14 27.70
N ALA A 749 11.46 42.91 27.45
CA ALA A 749 11.76 42.13 26.27
C ALA A 749 10.45 41.89 25.50
N ASN A 750 10.12 42.82 24.60
CA ASN A 750 8.81 43.00 23.98
C ASN A 750 8.62 42.04 22.79
N ASP A 751 8.44 40.74 23.09
CA ASP A 751 8.48 39.66 22.07
C ASP A 751 9.80 39.63 21.27
N SER A 752 10.89 39.96 21.97
CA SER A 752 12.28 39.80 21.49
C SER A 752 12.85 38.45 21.88
N HIS A 753 13.73 37.91 21.04
CA HIS A 753 14.73 36.94 21.46
C HIS A 753 15.93 37.72 22.03
N LEU A 754 16.06 37.76 23.36
CA LEU A 754 17.06 38.55 24.08
C LEU A 754 18.05 37.63 24.81
N ILE A 755 19.32 37.76 24.45
CA ILE A 755 20.41 37.01 25.08
C ILE A 755 21.20 37.96 25.99
N PHE A 756 21.39 37.54 27.23
CA PHE A 756 22.28 38.15 28.21
C PHE A 756 23.55 37.29 28.30
N ASP A 757 24.66 37.73 27.71
CA ASP A 757 25.97 37.07 27.80
C ASP A 757 26.91 37.89 28.70
N ASN A 758 27.24 37.39 29.89
CA ASN A 758 28.08 38.11 30.88
C ASN A 758 27.56 39.54 31.21
N VAL A 759 26.28 39.65 31.58
CA VAL A 759 25.59 40.94 31.84
C VAL A 759 25.37 41.18 33.33
N VAL A 760 25.87 42.29 33.85
CA VAL A 760 25.59 42.75 35.23
C VAL A 760 24.35 43.65 35.24
N THR A 761 23.46 43.46 36.20
CA THR A 761 22.37 44.40 36.50
C THR A 761 22.63 45.06 37.85
N ARG A 762 22.51 46.40 37.92
CA ARG A 762 22.88 47.17 39.11
C ARG A 762 21.92 48.30 39.38
N THR A 763 21.50 48.46 40.63
CA THR A 763 20.81 49.67 41.09
C THR A 763 21.58 50.31 42.25
N SER A 764 21.46 51.64 42.39
CA SER A 764 22.34 52.41 43.29
C SER A 764 21.74 52.73 44.66
N ALA A 765 20.61 52.12 45.02
CA ALA A 765 19.87 52.47 46.23
C ALA A 765 20.28 51.59 47.43
N THR A 766 20.59 52.26 48.54
CA THR A 766 21.01 51.67 49.82
C THR A 766 19.82 51.16 50.65
N ILE A 767 18.73 50.72 50.02
CA ILE A 767 17.48 50.35 50.70
C ILE A 767 16.86 49.15 50.00
N ASN A 768 16.43 48.18 50.81
CA ASN A 768 15.79 46.93 50.39
C ASN A 768 14.66 47.12 49.34
N SER A 769 14.72 46.34 48.25
CA SER A 769 13.68 46.07 47.23
C SER A 769 13.67 46.82 45.87
N ASP A 770 14.64 47.67 45.52
CA ASP A 770 14.66 48.38 44.21
C ASP A 770 15.66 47.83 43.19
N GLY A 771 15.63 46.53 42.92
CA GLY A 771 16.27 45.90 41.75
C GLY A 771 15.43 46.06 40.47
N PHE A 772 16.01 45.71 39.31
CA PHE A 772 15.26 45.69 38.03
C PHE A 772 14.24 44.54 38.01
N THR A 773 13.01 44.82 37.57
CA THR A 773 12.04 43.80 37.16
C THR A 773 12.20 43.51 35.66
N LEU A 774 12.40 42.25 35.31
CA LEU A 774 12.41 41.78 33.92
C LEU A 774 10.98 41.44 33.50
N VAL A 775 10.49 42.03 32.42
CA VAL A 775 9.15 41.79 31.86
C VAL A 775 9.28 41.28 30.43
N VAL A 776 8.83 40.06 30.17
CA VAL A 776 8.92 39.41 28.86
C VAL A 776 7.65 39.66 28.07
N GLY A 777 7.39 40.95 27.83
CA GLY A 777 6.20 41.49 27.21
C GLY A 777 6.28 43.01 27.07
N SER A 778 5.19 43.63 26.62
CA SER A 778 5.18 45.05 26.26
C SER A 778 4.94 46.00 27.43
N HIS A 779 5.70 47.10 27.46
CA HIS A 779 5.39 48.29 28.24
C HIS A 779 4.32 49.19 27.57
N ARG A 780 3.96 48.92 26.30
CA ARG A 780 3.05 49.78 25.52
C ARG A 780 1.69 49.13 25.35
N THR A 781 0.63 49.87 25.63
CA THR A 781 -0.76 49.40 25.49
C THR A 781 -1.21 49.22 24.03
N THR A 782 -0.41 49.66 23.05
CA THR A 782 -0.75 49.74 21.61
C THR A 782 -0.01 48.76 20.70
N VAL A 783 1.02 48.07 21.17
CA VAL A 783 1.80 47.11 20.37
C VAL A 783 1.30 45.69 20.67
N PRO A 784 0.86 44.90 19.67
CA PRO A 784 0.42 43.52 19.91
C PRO A 784 1.61 42.56 19.97
N ALA A 785 1.75 41.82 21.09
CA ALA A 785 2.61 40.65 21.18
C ALA A 785 2.20 39.64 20.08
N THR A 786 3.14 39.29 19.20
CA THR A 786 2.87 38.62 17.92
C THR A 786 3.93 37.61 17.48
N LYS A 787 5.10 37.55 18.13
CA LYS A 787 6.21 36.66 17.74
C LYS A 787 6.56 35.61 18.79
N GLY A 788 6.20 35.86 20.05
CA GLY A 788 6.73 35.12 21.19
C GLY A 788 8.11 35.62 21.59
N ALA A 789 8.64 35.08 22.69
CA ALA A 789 9.91 35.52 23.26
C ALA A 789 10.82 34.34 23.60
N ASN A 790 12.14 34.56 23.52
CA ASN A 790 13.12 33.60 24.01
C ASN A 790 14.24 34.34 24.75
N ILE A 791 14.26 34.22 26.07
CA ILE A 791 15.16 34.96 26.95
C ILE A 791 16.19 34.00 27.51
N ILE A 792 17.46 34.21 27.17
CA ILE A 792 18.54 33.27 27.47
C ILE A 792 19.65 33.99 28.23
N PHE A 793 19.96 33.49 29.42
CA PHE A 793 21.12 33.91 30.19
C PHE A 793 22.29 32.96 29.95
N LYS A 794 23.49 33.54 29.78
CA LYS A 794 24.75 32.83 29.58
C LYS A 794 25.86 33.56 30.33
N ASN A 795 26.80 32.80 30.90
CA ASN A 795 28.00 33.33 31.54
C ASN A 795 27.72 34.43 32.58
N SER A 796 26.54 34.44 33.20
CA SER A 796 26.14 35.46 34.18
C SER A 796 27.15 35.55 35.32
N PRO A 797 27.65 36.74 35.71
CA PRO A 797 28.64 36.87 36.77
C PRO A 797 28.20 36.25 38.10
N GLN A 798 29.12 35.54 38.75
CA GLN A 798 28.94 34.97 40.09
C GLN A 798 28.44 36.06 41.07
N PRO A 799 27.25 35.92 41.68
CA PRO A 799 26.72 36.92 42.59
C PRO A 799 27.62 37.10 43.81
N THR A 800 28.14 38.31 44.00
CA THR A 800 28.88 38.66 45.22
C THR A 800 27.96 39.33 46.22
N GLU A 801 28.00 38.87 47.46
CA GLU A 801 27.19 39.36 48.57
C GLU A 801 27.93 40.48 49.33
N HIS A 802 27.27 41.63 49.45
CA HIS A 802 27.77 42.83 50.12
C HIS A 802 26.83 43.15 51.28
N ARG A 803 27.32 42.92 52.50
CA ARG A 803 26.59 43.21 53.75
C ARG A 803 26.46 44.71 53.97
N GLN A 804 25.23 45.20 54.10
CA GLN A 804 24.92 46.59 54.45
C GLN A 804 24.45 46.68 55.92
N ASN A 805 24.08 47.88 56.38
CA ASN A 805 23.65 48.10 57.77
C ASN A 805 22.21 47.63 58.04
N ASP A 806 21.41 47.47 56.99
CA ASP A 806 19.96 47.22 57.01
C ASP A 806 19.54 46.02 56.12
N GLY A 807 20.50 45.25 55.62
CA GLY A 807 20.26 44.07 54.78
C GLY A 807 21.53 43.51 54.15
N TYR A 808 21.35 42.55 53.25
CA TYR A 808 22.36 42.13 52.28
C TYR A 808 22.01 42.69 50.92
N SER A 809 23.02 42.88 50.07
CA SER A 809 22.86 43.33 48.69
C SER A 809 23.77 42.52 47.79
N TYR A 810 23.34 42.28 46.55
CA TYR A 810 24.06 41.41 45.62
C TYR A 810 24.51 42.18 44.38
N THR A 811 25.68 41.87 43.86
CA THR A 811 26.14 42.38 42.55
C THR A 811 26.50 41.23 41.63
N GLY A 812 26.05 41.31 40.37
CA GLY A 812 26.05 40.23 39.38
C GLY A 812 24.82 40.38 38.47
N THR A 813 24.27 39.27 37.98
CA THR A 813 22.99 39.27 37.25
C THR A 813 21.84 39.09 38.25
N VAL A 814 21.34 40.21 38.79
CA VAL A 814 20.36 40.25 39.89
C VAL A 814 19.08 40.99 39.47
N PHE A 815 17.93 40.37 39.68
CA PHE A 815 16.60 40.95 39.41
C PHE A 815 15.75 41.03 40.69
N LYS A 816 14.73 41.90 40.68
CA LYS A 816 13.68 42.00 41.70
C LYS A 816 12.58 40.96 41.46
N GLU A 817 12.19 40.78 40.20
CA GLU A 817 11.16 39.85 39.73
C GLU A 817 11.42 39.53 38.26
N ILE A 818 10.97 38.36 37.79
CA ILE A 818 10.89 38.03 36.35
C ILE A 818 9.42 37.72 36.03
N ILE A 819 8.80 38.49 35.13
CA ILE A 819 7.40 38.37 34.71
C ILE A 819 7.37 37.89 33.26
N LEU A 820 6.70 36.76 32.98
CA LEU A 820 6.69 36.12 31.66
C LEU A 820 5.47 36.46 30.78
N GLY A 821 4.76 37.54 31.11
CA GLY A 821 3.64 38.07 30.33
C GLY A 821 3.67 39.60 30.21
N ASP A 822 2.75 40.15 29.41
CA ASP A 822 2.59 41.59 29.25
C ASP A 822 2.18 42.28 30.57
N THR A 823 2.49 43.58 30.70
CA THR A 823 2.02 44.39 31.84
C THR A 823 0.50 44.63 31.81
N TYR A 824 -0.15 44.57 30.63
CA TYR A 824 -1.51 45.10 30.43
C TYR A 824 -2.51 44.21 29.66
N ARG A 825 -2.11 43.02 29.18
CA ARG A 825 -2.93 42.19 28.26
C ARG A 825 -2.73 40.68 28.48
N ASP A 826 -3.68 39.89 28.00
CA ASP A 826 -3.50 38.45 27.77
C ASP A 826 -2.46 38.26 26.65
N LYS A 827 -1.39 37.49 26.91
CA LYS A 827 -0.33 37.20 25.93
C LYS A 827 -0.41 35.74 25.50
N THR A 828 -0.89 35.48 24.28
CA THR A 828 -1.07 34.12 23.74
C THR A 828 0.17 33.56 23.03
N THR A 829 1.21 34.36 22.82
CA THR A 829 2.43 33.93 22.11
C THR A 829 3.36 33.11 23.03
N PRO A 830 4.02 32.05 22.52
CA PRO A 830 4.92 31.24 23.34
C PRO A 830 6.07 32.05 23.94
N THR A 831 6.45 31.74 25.18
CA THR A 831 7.52 32.45 25.90
C THR A 831 8.48 31.47 26.55
N THR A 832 9.76 31.53 26.15
CA THR A 832 10.82 30.69 26.70
C THR A 832 11.75 31.52 27.59
N LEU A 833 12.10 30.99 28.76
CA LEU A 833 13.10 31.54 29.67
C LEU A 833 14.13 30.45 30.01
N ILE A 834 15.41 30.71 29.77
CA ILE A 834 16.52 29.85 30.16
C ILE A 834 17.42 30.64 31.12
N LEU A 835 17.45 30.23 32.39
CA LEU A 835 18.32 30.82 33.41
C LEU A 835 19.55 29.93 33.61
N ASP A 836 20.75 30.51 33.44
CA ASP A 836 21.99 29.88 33.90
C ASP A 836 22.11 29.91 35.43
N ARG A 837 23.10 29.19 35.95
CA ARG A 837 23.38 28.96 37.37
C ARG A 837 23.42 30.21 38.25
N ASN A 838 23.84 31.35 37.70
CA ASN A 838 24.24 32.52 38.47
C ASN A 838 23.19 33.64 38.49
N VAL A 839 22.12 33.54 37.68
CA VAL A 839 21.03 34.52 37.71
C VAL A 839 20.30 34.46 39.06
N ARG A 840 20.26 35.59 39.77
CA ARG A 840 19.59 35.68 41.09
C ARG A 840 18.32 36.54 41.01
N ILE A 841 17.29 36.13 41.75
CA ILE A 841 16.18 37.02 42.10
C ILE A 841 16.28 37.34 43.59
N ASP A 842 16.24 38.63 43.94
CA ASP A 842 16.46 39.12 45.31
C ASP A 842 15.16 39.73 45.87
N SER A 843 14.39 38.90 46.57
CA SER A 843 13.08 39.25 47.12
C SER A 843 13.16 39.75 48.56
N SER A 844 12.46 40.83 48.89
CA SER A 844 12.35 41.31 50.27
C SER A 844 11.46 40.40 51.11
N GLU A 845 11.83 40.17 52.38
CA GLU A 845 11.18 39.21 53.30
C GLU A 845 9.65 39.37 53.46
N ARG A 846 9.08 40.52 53.08
CA ARG A 846 7.66 40.84 53.24
C ARG A 846 6.76 40.24 52.16
N HIS A 847 7.31 39.94 50.98
CA HIS A 847 6.57 39.35 49.87
C HIS A 847 7.47 38.35 49.12
N PRO A 848 7.04 37.10 48.90
CA PRO A 848 7.77 36.18 48.03
C PRO A 848 7.66 36.69 46.58
N VAL A 849 8.81 36.99 45.98
CA VAL A 849 8.95 37.48 44.61
C VAL A 849 9.97 36.59 43.91
N GLY A 850 9.78 36.32 42.63
CA GLY A 850 10.47 35.23 41.93
C GLY A 850 10.15 35.26 40.44
N ILE A 851 9.93 34.07 39.85
CA ILE A 851 9.46 33.96 38.47
C ILE A 851 7.93 33.89 38.46
N ARG A 852 7.29 34.87 37.82
CA ARG A 852 5.84 34.92 37.61
C ARG A 852 5.51 34.38 36.21
N LEU A 853 4.85 33.23 36.16
CA LEU A 853 4.43 32.57 34.92
C LEU A 853 3.07 33.10 34.41
N SER A 854 2.79 34.38 34.63
CA SER A 854 1.52 35.05 34.27
C SER A 854 1.76 36.54 33.99
N SER A 855 0.76 37.25 33.48
CA SER A 855 0.83 38.72 33.31
C SER A 855 0.95 39.43 34.67
N GLU A 856 1.35 40.70 34.70
CA GLU A 856 1.38 41.49 35.95
C GLU A 856 -0.04 41.65 36.55
N GLN A 857 -1.07 41.65 35.70
CA GLN A 857 -2.49 41.62 36.09
C GLN A 857 -3.02 40.19 36.32
N HIS A 858 -2.13 39.20 36.50
CA HIS A 858 -2.44 37.79 36.70
C HIS A 858 -3.28 37.15 35.57
N GLN A 859 -3.18 37.63 34.33
CA GLN A 859 -3.90 37.05 33.18
C GLN A 859 -3.22 35.76 32.70
N ASN A 860 -4.01 34.89 32.06
CA ASN A 860 -3.53 33.67 31.42
C ASN A 860 -2.55 34.00 30.29
N LEU A 861 -1.59 33.10 30.06
CA LEU A 861 -0.64 33.16 28.96
C LEU A 861 -0.82 31.97 28.01
N GLY A 862 -0.15 32.03 26.85
CA GLY A 862 0.10 30.87 25.99
C GLY A 862 1.10 29.89 26.62
N GLU A 863 1.77 29.09 25.78
CA GLU A 863 2.78 28.14 26.28
C GLU A 863 4.01 28.88 26.85
N VAL A 864 4.27 28.71 28.14
CA VAL A 864 5.43 29.27 28.84
C VAL A 864 6.39 28.14 29.21
N ASN A 865 7.63 28.20 28.72
CA ASN A 865 8.65 27.19 28.92
C ASN A 865 9.81 27.77 29.74
N VAL A 866 9.94 27.37 31.01
CA VAL A 866 11.05 27.79 31.88
C VAL A 866 12.05 26.66 32.05
N THR A 867 13.34 26.95 31.86
CA THR A 867 14.43 26.01 32.11
C THR A 867 15.42 26.61 33.13
N LEU A 868 15.66 25.89 34.22
CA LEU A 868 16.62 26.26 35.26
C LEU A 868 17.87 25.38 35.12
N GLN A 869 18.97 25.97 34.65
CA GLN A 869 20.23 25.27 34.36
C GLN A 869 21.22 25.47 35.51
N GLU A 870 21.32 24.47 36.39
CA GLU A 870 22.13 24.45 37.62
C GLU A 870 21.83 25.59 38.63
N ASN A 871 20.72 26.31 38.45
CA ASN A 871 20.41 27.52 39.23
C ASN A 871 19.71 27.22 40.57
N ASP A 872 20.52 27.12 41.62
CA ASP A 872 20.10 26.98 43.02
C ASP A 872 19.66 28.32 43.68
N LYS A 873 19.60 29.42 42.91
CA LYS A 873 19.27 30.78 43.40
C LYS A 873 17.81 31.18 43.17
N ILE A 874 17.02 30.38 42.46
CA ILE A 874 15.57 30.57 42.32
C ILE A 874 14.84 29.82 43.43
N ASN A 875 14.16 30.58 44.29
CA ASN A 875 13.44 30.06 45.46
C ASN A 875 11.91 30.21 45.36
N TYR A 876 11.37 30.89 44.35
CA TYR A 876 9.92 31.10 44.22
C TYR A 876 9.44 31.17 42.77
N ILE A 877 8.34 30.49 42.46
CA ILE A 877 7.66 30.50 41.16
C ILE A 877 6.14 30.65 41.37
N ASP A 878 5.53 31.71 40.86
CA ASP A 878 4.08 31.91 40.88
C ASP A 878 3.44 31.42 39.57
N ALA A 879 2.92 30.19 39.62
CA ALA A 879 2.26 29.49 38.52
C ALA A 879 0.72 29.51 38.63
N THR A 880 0.14 30.34 39.50
CA THR A 880 -1.29 30.29 39.86
C THR A 880 -2.24 30.31 38.65
N ASN A 881 -1.94 31.16 37.65
CA ASN A 881 -2.73 31.33 36.42
C ASN A 881 -1.92 30.91 35.17
N ALA A 882 -1.08 29.90 35.31
CA ALA A 882 -0.05 29.51 34.35
C ALA A 882 -0.23 28.09 33.81
N ARG A 883 -1.48 27.65 33.65
CA ARG A 883 -1.84 26.22 33.52
C ARG A 883 -1.24 25.50 32.32
N ASP A 884 -0.84 26.21 31.27
CA ASP A 884 -0.22 25.62 30.08
C ASP A 884 1.32 25.62 30.10
N SER A 885 1.94 26.02 31.22
CA SER A 885 3.40 26.14 31.34
C SER A 885 4.11 24.79 31.48
N LYS A 886 5.36 24.73 31.00
CA LYS A 886 6.33 23.67 31.27
C LYS A 886 7.49 24.22 32.10
N LEU A 887 7.94 23.44 33.08
CA LEU A 887 9.09 23.78 33.93
C LEU A 887 10.10 22.64 33.88
N ASN A 888 11.27 22.93 33.31
CA ASN A 888 12.39 22.01 33.19
C ASN A 888 13.44 22.36 34.25
N ILE A 889 13.83 21.39 35.06
CA ILE A 889 14.78 21.58 36.15
C ILE A 889 15.97 20.65 35.95
N ASN A 890 17.19 21.22 35.98
CA ASN A 890 18.45 20.49 35.88
C ASN A 890 19.41 21.02 36.96
N TYR A 891 19.51 20.32 38.09
CA TYR A 891 20.34 20.69 39.24
C TYR A 891 21.35 19.59 39.58
N ARG A 892 22.65 19.91 39.56
CA ARG A 892 23.69 18.98 40.07
C ARG A 892 23.62 18.74 41.58
N THR A 893 22.83 19.51 42.32
CA THR A 893 22.70 19.44 43.80
C THR A 893 21.23 19.51 44.22
N THR A 894 20.95 19.12 45.47
CA THR A 894 19.61 19.28 46.06
C THR A 894 19.20 20.74 46.15
N GLN A 895 18.00 21.07 45.68
CA GLN A 895 17.38 22.39 45.88
C GLN A 895 16.28 22.30 46.93
N GLU A 896 16.61 22.74 48.14
CA GLU A 896 15.76 22.61 49.34
C GLU A 896 14.67 23.68 49.47
N ASN A 897 14.75 24.77 48.69
CA ASN A 897 13.97 25.99 48.93
C ASN A 897 13.13 26.48 47.73
N LEU A 898 12.78 25.60 46.77
CA LEU A 898 11.97 25.99 45.60
C LEU A 898 10.46 25.97 45.89
N ASP A 899 9.90 27.13 46.23
CA ASP A 899 8.46 27.29 46.44
C ASP A 899 7.70 27.55 45.12
N ILE A 900 7.09 26.49 44.56
CA ILE A 900 6.18 26.59 43.42
C ILE A 900 4.75 26.75 43.95
N LYS A 901 4.10 27.86 43.59
CA LYS A 901 2.70 28.15 43.93
C LYS A 901 1.78 27.89 42.73
N GLY A 902 0.85 26.94 42.85
CA GLY A 902 -0.12 26.60 41.79
C GLY A 902 0.07 25.21 41.18
N ARG A 903 -0.53 24.97 40.01
CA ARG A 903 -0.44 23.73 39.22
C ARG A 903 0.10 24.04 37.82
N ILE A 904 1.09 23.26 37.38
CA ILE A 904 1.83 23.44 36.11
C ILE A 904 1.42 22.32 35.13
N LYS A 905 1.50 22.52 33.81
CA LYS A 905 1.16 21.45 32.83
C LYS A 905 2.16 20.31 32.90
N HIS A 906 3.44 20.65 32.77
CA HIS A 906 4.53 19.67 32.74
C HIS A 906 5.67 20.13 33.65
N ILE A 907 6.12 19.25 34.54
CA ILE A 907 7.36 19.44 35.29
C ILE A 907 8.30 18.31 34.90
N GLN A 908 9.45 18.65 34.32
CA GLN A 908 10.50 17.70 33.98
C GLN A 908 11.70 17.92 34.90
N LEU A 909 12.08 16.86 35.60
CA LEU A 909 13.30 16.78 36.39
C LEU A 909 14.30 15.91 35.62
N ASN A 910 15.50 16.46 35.43
CA ASN A 910 16.62 15.76 34.84
C ASN A 910 17.82 15.80 35.79
N ASN A 911 18.25 14.63 36.29
CA ASN A 911 19.36 14.46 37.22
C ASN A 911 19.24 15.30 38.53
N SER A 912 18.02 15.62 38.99
CA SER A 912 17.70 16.71 39.92
C SER A 912 16.95 16.28 41.19
N VAL A 913 17.37 16.78 42.36
CA VAL A 913 16.66 16.60 43.63
C VAL A 913 15.99 17.92 44.04
N VAL A 914 14.67 17.93 44.20
CA VAL A 914 13.87 19.15 44.46
C VAL A 914 12.88 18.96 45.61
N PHE A 915 12.90 19.91 46.54
CA PHE A 915 11.88 20.06 47.58
C PHE A 915 10.76 21.01 47.10
N PHE A 916 9.52 20.53 47.09
CA PHE A 916 8.33 21.36 46.85
C PHE A 916 7.64 21.75 48.16
N SER A 917 7.42 23.05 48.32
CA SER A 917 6.69 23.63 49.45
C SER A 917 5.18 23.30 49.42
N LYS A 918 4.53 23.52 50.56
CA LYS A 918 3.07 23.42 50.79
C LYS A 918 2.17 24.22 49.83
N ASN A 919 2.73 25.16 49.05
CA ASN A 919 1.97 25.95 48.08
C ASN A 919 1.82 25.25 46.72
N PHE A 920 2.55 24.15 46.51
CA PHE A 920 2.51 23.35 45.29
C PHE A 920 1.23 22.51 45.23
N GLN A 921 0.50 22.60 44.12
CA GLN A 921 -0.81 21.95 43.94
C GLN A 921 -0.73 20.70 43.04
N GLY A 922 0.44 20.41 42.46
CA GLY A 922 0.70 19.30 41.55
C GLY A 922 0.97 19.74 40.11
N ALA A 923 0.89 18.79 39.18
CA ALA A 923 1.10 19.01 37.75
C ALA A 923 0.21 18.10 36.89
N ASP A 924 -0.07 18.46 35.62
CA ASP A 924 -0.78 17.54 34.71
C ASP A 924 0.13 16.39 34.22
N THR A 925 1.44 16.59 34.22
CA THR A 925 2.46 15.56 34.05
C THR A 925 3.69 15.89 34.89
N LEU A 926 4.24 14.89 35.58
CA LEU A 926 5.53 14.94 36.24
C LEU A 926 6.46 13.90 35.61
N THR A 927 7.64 14.32 35.15
CA THR A 927 8.64 13.46 34.52
C THR A 927 9.93 13.44 35.34
N LEU A 928 10.40 12.25 35.67
CA LEU A 928 11.65 11.95 36.38
C LEU A 928 12.55 11.16 35.42
N ASP A 929 13.44 11.85 34.69
CA ASP A 929 14.20 11.24 33.59
C ASP A 929 15.20 10.16 34.04
N THR A 930 15.73 10.27 35.26
CA THR A 930 16.82 9.44 35.79
C THR A 930 16.51 8.87 37.17
N VAL A 931 17.25 7.83 37.60
CA VAL A 931 17.15 7.26 38.96
C VAL A 931 17.50 8.27 40.07
N ARG A 932 18.23 9.34 39.75
CA ARG A 932 18.60 10.41 40.69
C ARG A 932 17.52 11.50 40.80
N ASP A 933 16.56 11.54 39.88
CA ASP A 933 15.50 12.54 39.92
C ASP A 933 14.56 12.28 41.10
N ALA A 934 14.51 13.23 42.03
CA ALA A 934 13.84 13.04 43.30
C ALA A 934 12.97 14.24 43.70
N VAL A 935 11.71 13.97 44.04
CA VAL A 935 10.73 14.95 44.51
C VAL A 935 10.47 14.74 45.99
N GLN A 936 10.73 15.75 46.82
CA GLN A 936 10.36 15.76 48.23
C GLN A 936 9.24 16.75 48.49
N LEU A 937 8.18 16.34 49.20
CA LEU A 937 7.11 17.25 49.61
C LEU A 937 7.32 17.80 51.02
N ALA A 938 6.90 19.04 51.25
CA ALA A 938 6.75 19.59 52.59
C ALA A 938 5.65 18.88 53.41
N SER A 939 5.79 18.90 54.73
CA SER A 939 4.76 18.40 55.65
C SER A 939 3.42 19.14 55.49
N ASN A 940 2.32 18.38 55.58
CA ASN A 940 0.92 18.81 55.39
C ASN A 940 0.54 19.17 53.95
N THR A 941 1.34 18.78 52.95
CA THR A 941 1.06 19.05 51.53
C THR A 941 0.26 17.91 50.89
N GLN A 942 -0.85 18.25 50.24
CA GLN A 942 -1.61 17.30 49.41
C GLN A 942 -1.53 17.75 47.95
N VAL A 943 -0.98 16.92 47.07
CA VAL A 943 -0.80 17.23 45.64
C VAL A 943 -1.61 16.28 44.77
N SER A 944 -2.12 16.79 43.64
CA SER A 944 -2.77 15.96 42.61
C SER A 944 -1.97 16.05 41.32
N VAL A 945 -1.41 14.92 40.88
CA VAL A 945 -0.61 14.80 39.66
C VAL A 945 -1.42 14.05 38.61
N GLY A 946 -1.38 14.47 37.34
CA GLY A 946 -2.03 13.75 36.25
C GLY A 946 -1.34 12.43 35.93
N ASP A 947 -0.40 12.48 34.99
CA ASP A 947 0.51 11.38 34.68
C ASP A 947 1.82 11.51 35.49
N ILE A 948 2.39 10.39 35.92
CA ILE A 948 3.81 10.33 36.36
C ILE A 948 4.58 9.47 35.36
N VAL A 949 5.70 9.99 34.84
CA VAL A 949 6.66 9.26 33.99
C VAL A 949 7.98 9.18 34.74
N SER A 950 8.54 8.00 34.94
CA SER A 950 9.72 7.82 35.80
C SER A 950 10.61 6.66 35.35
N SER A 951 11.91 6.93 35.23
CA SER A 951 12.95 5.95 34.90
C SER A 951 13.59 5.30 36.14
N GLY A 952 12.85 5.19 37.26
CA GLY A 952 13.36 4.79 38.58
C GLY A 952 13.59 5.95 39.56
N GLY A 953 13.10 7.16 39.24
CA GLY A 953 13.18 8.32 40.13
C GLY A 953 12.42 8.14 41.46
N VAL A 954 12.65 9.06 42.39
CA VAL A 954 12.28 8.93 43.82
C VAL A 954 11.23 9.97 44.24
N PHE A 955 10.29 9.58 45.10
CA PHE A 955 9.26 10.45 45.66
C PHE A 955 9.23 10.34 47.19
N VAL A 956 9.69 11.39 47.87
CA VAL A 956 9.89 11.44 49.33
C VAL A 956 8.69 12.11 50.02
N LEU A 957 7.98 11.35 50.86
CA LEU A 957 6.73 11.74 51.51
C LEU A 957 6.86 11.76 53.05
N PRO A 958 6.84 12.93 53.72
CA PRO A 958 6.83 12.99 55.19
C PRO A 958 5.47 12.62 55.79
N LEU A 959 5.47 12.38 57.11
CA LEU A 959 4.32 12.15 58.01
C LEU A 959 2.96 12.66 57.53
N THR A 960 2.86 13.94 57.16
CA THR A 960 1.58 14.58 56.84
C THR A 960 1.35 14.92 55.36
N ALA A 961 2.22 14.49 54.44
CA ALA A 961 2.02 14.69 52.99
C ALA A 961 1.25 13.54 52.30
N SER A 962 0.61 13.78 51.16
CA SER A 962 -0.02 12.72 50.33
C SER A 962 -0.12 13.10 48.85
N VAL A 963 -0.02 12.11 47.97
CA VAL A 963 -0.13 12.26 46.51
C VAL A 963 -1.39 11.54 46.01
N ASN A 964 -2.18 12.21 45.18
CA ASN A 964 -3.16 11.57 44.33
C ASN A 964 -2.68 11.61 42.87
N VAL A 965 -2.74 10.47 42.18
CA VAL A 965 -2.42 10.32 40.76
C VAL A 965 -3.74 10.16 40.00
N ASP A 966 -4.13 11.23 39.30
CA ASP A 966 -5.41 11.37 38.60
C ASP A 966 -5.51 10.45 37.37
N ASN A 967 -4.38 10.17 36.70
CA ASN A 967 -4.26 9.17 35.64
C ASN A 967 -3.38 7.99 36.09
N GLU A 968 -2.21 7.81 35.48
CA GLU A 968 -1.40 6.59 35.50
C GLU A 968 0.09 6.86 35.74
N ILE A 969 0.81 5.84 36.21
CA ILE A 969 2.27 5.86 36.41
C ILE A 969 2.93 5.04 35.30
N LYS A 970 3.96 5.59 34.66
CA LYS A 970 4.70 5.02 33.52
C LYS A 970 6.16 4.81 33.92
N GLY A 971 6.63 3.57 33.81
CA GLY A 971 7.95 3.17 34.28
C GLY A 971 8.01 2.96 35.80
N ASN A 972 9.21 2.85 36.33
CA ASN A 972 9.46 2.51 37.74
C ASN A 972 9.51 3.77 38.60
N LEU A 973 8.87 3.75 39.77
CA LEU A 973 8.86 4.88 40.71
C LEU A 973 9.18 4.39 42.12
N ASN A 974 10.15 5.00 42.77
CA ASN A 974 10.51 4.69 44.16
C ASN A 974 9.82 5.68 45.11
N VAL A 975 9.10 5.20 46.13
CA VAL A 975 8.38 6.04 47.10
C VAL A 975 8.95 5.84 48.50
N LEU A 976 9.57 6.88 49.05
CA LEU A 976 10.21 6.85 50.36
C LEU A 976 9.36 7.62 51.38
N ILE A 977 8.76 6.91 52.33
CA ILE A 977 7.96 7.51 53.40
C ILE A 977 8.87 7.82 54.59
N ASN A 978 8.87 9.07 55.05
CA ASN A 978 9.78 9.53 56.11
C ASN A 978 9.04 9.71 57.46
N PRO A 979 9.17 8.76 58.42
CA PRO A 979 8.56 8.76 59.75
C PRO A 979 9.13 9.80 60.75
N VAL A 980 9.05 11.09 60.40
CA VAL A 980 9.50 12.16 61.30
C VAL A 980 8.52 12.40 62.47
N GLN A 981 8.89 11.88 63.64
CA GLN A 981 8.49 12.37 64.99
C GLN A 981 7.01 12.34 65.40
N PHE A 982 6.12 11.63 64.71
CA PHE A 982 4.71 11.50 65.13
C PHE A 982 4.23 10.06 65.25
N ASP A 983 3.52 9.79 66.35
CA ASP A 983 2.73 8.57 66.53
C ASP A 983 1.53 8.60 65.56
N VAL A 984 1.47 7.65 64.63
CA VAL A 984 0.36 7.53 63.67
C VAL A 984 -0.73 6.68 64.31
N THR A 985 -1.66 7.34 65.01
CA THR A 985 -2.71 6.67 65.79
C THR A 985 -3.79 5.96 64.98
N GLU A 986 -3.83 6.17 63.67
CA GLU A 986 -4.83 5.64 62.74
C GLU A 986 -4.18 5.20 61.41
N GLU A 987 -4.94 4.53 60.54
CA GLU A 987 -4.50 4.22 59.18
C GLU A 987 -4.26 5.50 58.37
N LYS A 988 -3.12 5.60 57.68
CA LYS A 988 -2.84 6.72 56.76
C LYS A 988 -2.56 6.24 55.34
N ILE A 989 -3.25 6.84 54.38
CA ILE A 989 -2.94 6.76 52.93
C ILE A 989 -1.88 7.80 52.54
N TYR A 990 -0.89 7.39 51.73
CA TYR A 990 0.18 8.26 51.21
C TYR A 990 0.07 8.47 49.70
N MET A 991 -0.28 7.43 48.94
CA MET A 991 -0.48 7.52 47.49
C MET A 991 -1.78 6.81 47.09
N THR A 992 -2.57 7.46 46.24
CA THR A 992 -3.71 6.87 45.53
C THR A 992 -3.54 7.02 44.03
N ILE A 993 -3.94 6.03 43.24
CA ILE A 993 -3.98 6.11 41.77
C ILE A 993 -5.39 5.79 41.27
N GLN A 994 -5.94 6.65 40.42
CA GLN A 994 -7.30 6.47 39.90
C GLN A 994 -7.34 5.44 38.75
N LYS A 995 -6.37 5.51 37.82
CA LYS A 995 -6.31 4.72 36.58
C LYS A 995 -5.01 3.89 36.48
N GLY A 996 -5.12 2.63 36.05
CA GLY A 996 -3.99 1.70 36.13
C GLY A 996 -3.77 1.20 37.56
N SER A 997 -2.52 0.87 37.90
CA SER A 997 -2.15 0.20 39.15
C SER A 997 -0.74 0.62 39.61
N LEU A 998 -0.49 0.54 40.93
CA LEU A 998 0.81 0.83 41.55
C LEU A 998 1.87 -0.27 41.37
N ASN A 999 1.67 -1.25 40.48
CA ASN A 999 2.59 -2.39 40.34
C ASN A 999 4.07 -1.98 40.19
N THR A 1000 4.39 -1.00 39.34
CA THR A 1000 5.76 -0.48 39.11
C THR A 1000 6.28 0.50 40.17
N VAL A 1001 5.53 0.68 41.27
CA VAL A 1001 5.91 1.58 42.38
C VAL A 1001 6.55 0.78 43.51
N THR A 1002 7.86 0.89 43.71
CA THR A 1002 8.54 0.36 44.90
C THR A 1002 8.32 1.34 46.06
N SER A 1003 8.14 0.86 47.29
CA SER A 1003 7.81 1.75 48.41
C SER A 1003 8.41 1.29 49.74
N HIS A 1004 9.17 2.17 50.40
CA HIS A 1004 9.91 1.88 51.65
C HIS A 1004 9.62 2.91 52.75
N ILE A 1005 9.93 2.56 53.99
CA ILE A 1005 9.89 3.46 55.15
C ILE A 1005 11.34 3.82 55.54
N LEU A 1006 11.66 5.10 55.64
CA LEU A 1006 12.98 5.59 56.06
C LEU A 1006 13.06 5.69 57.59
N PHE A 1007 13.29 4.58 58.27
CA PHE A 1007 13.52 4.61 59.72
C PHE A 1007 14.82 5.37 60.06
N ASN A 1008 14.77 6.16 61.13
CA ASN A 1008 15.91 6.90 61.66
C ASN A 1008 16.34 6.24 62.96
N GLU A 1009 17.59 5.75 63.01
CA GLU A 1009 18.14 4.80 64.00
C GLU A 1009 17.95 5.17 65.49
N ARG A 1010 17.55 6.41 65.78
CA ARG A 1010 17.39 6.93 67.15
C ARG A 1010 16.04 6.60 67.80
N ASN A 1011 15.05 6.13 67.04
CA ASN A 1011 13.72 5.79 67.55
C ASN A 1011 13.44 4.29 67.40
N GLY A 1012 13.41 3.56 68.51
CA GLY A 1012 13.13 2.11 68.57
C GLY A 1012 11.67 1.71 68.35
N ASP A 1013 10.94 2.44 67.50
CA ASP A 1013 9.53 2.23 67.15
C ASP A 1013 9.37 1.75 65.69
N ALA A 1014 10.39 1.12 65.10
CA ALA A 1014 10.35 0.64 63.72
C ALA A 1014 9.30 -0.47 63.53
N ASP A 1015 9.28 -1.44 64.44
CA ASP A 1015 8.46 -2.66 64.35
C ASP A 1015 6.94 -2.42 64.47
N ILE A 1016 6.51 -1.23 64.90
CA ILE A 1016 5.09 -0.91 65.12
C ILE A 1016 4.38 -0.31 63.89
N TYR A 1017 5.04 -0.20 62.72
CA TYR A 1017 4.41 0.28 61.49
C TYR A 1017 4.65 -0.65 60.31
N THR A 1018 3.61 -0.88 59.51
CA THR A 1018 3.69 -1.71 58.30
C THR A 1018 3.11 -0.94 57.11
N LEU A 1019 3.86 -0.93 56.01
CA LEU A 1019 3.41 -0.35 54.75
C LEU A 1019 2.68 -1.40 53.92
N ILE A 1020 1.43 -1.12 53.56
CA ILE A 1020 0.61 -1.97 52.70
C ILE A 1020 0.45 -1.28 51.35
N LYS A 1021 0.99 -1.92 50.32
CA LYS A 1021 0.80 -1.60 48.91
C LYS A 1021 -0.30 -2.49 48.34
N GLU A 1022 -1.41 -1.88 47.98
CA GLU A 1022 -2.53 -2.50 47.26
C GLU A 1022 -2.48 -2.11 45.78
N GLU A 1023 -3.36 -2.69 44.95
CA GLU A 1023 -3.42 -2.42 43.50
C GLU A 1023 -3.44 -0.92 43.19
N LYS A 1024 -4.08 -0.10 44.04
CA LYS A 1024 -4.30 1.35 43.82
C LYS A 1024 -3.95 2.27 44.99
N VAL A 1025 -3.46 1.74 46.11
CA VAL A 1025 -3.26 2.51 47.35
C VAL A 1025 -1.97 2.08 48.05
N ILE A 1026 -1.15 3.05 48.46
CA ILE A 1026 -0.07 2.83 49.45
C ILE A 1026 -0.54 3.45 50.77
N ARG A 1027 -0.66 2.63 51.81
CA ARG A 1027 -1.11 3.02 53.15
C ARG A 1027 -0.22 2.45 54.25
N LEU A 1028 -0.01 3.23 55.32
CA LEU A 1028 0.71 2.83 56.53
C LEU A 1028 -0.30 2.48 57.62
N ILE A 1029 -0.09 1.35 58.29
CA ILE A 1029 -0.92 0.90 59.41
C ILE A 1029 -0.03 0.66 60.64
N ARG A 1030 -0.49 1.10 61.81
CA ARG A 1030 0.14 0.82 63.10
C ARG A 1030 -0.22 -0.59 63.58
N GLN A 1031 0.78 -1.38 64.00
CA GLN A 1031 0.56 -2.65 64.65
C GLN A 1031 0.13 -2.43 66.12
N ASN A 1032 -1.11 -2.82 66.44
CA ASN A 1032 -1.64 -2.76 67.80
C ASN A 1032 -1.16 -3.97 68.61
N ASN A 1033 -0.01 -3.82 69.29
CA ASN A 1033 0.53 -4.83 70.21
C ASN A 1033 -0.36 -5.02 71.45
N HIS A 1034 -1.37 -5.91 71.39
CA HIS A 1034 -1.89 -6.59 72.59
C HIS A 1034 -2.61 -7.93 72.32
N THR A 1035 -2.17 -8.94 73.09
CA THR A 1035 -2.87 -10.18 73.52
C THR A 1035 -3.07 -11.37 72.56
N ASN A 1036 -2.24 -12.39 72.83
CA ASN A 1036 -2.54 -13.83 72.88
C ASN A 1036 -2.72 -14.68 71.60
N THR A 1037 -1.68 -15.51 71.38
CA THR A 1037 -1.79 -16.95 71.08
C THR A 1037 -2.59 -17.36 69.85
N ASP A 1038 -2.08 -17.01 68.67
CA ASP A 1038 -1.97 -17.98 67.58
C ASP A 1038 -0.50 -18.01 67.11
N THR A 1039 0.16 -19.16 67.14
CA THR A 1039 1.59 -19.29 66.79
C THR A 1039 1.78 -19.54 65.30
N SER A 1040 1.02 -18.79 64.49
CA SER A 1040 1.15 -18.73 63.04
C SER A 1040 2.28 -17.79 62.66
N LEU A 1041 3.50 -18.34 62.55
CA LEU A 1041 4.64 -17.62 62.00
C LEU A 1041 4.30 -17.19 60.56
N GLN A 1042 4.54 -15.92 60.22
CA GLN A 1042 4.25 -15.42 58.87
C GLN A 1042 5.33 -15.86 57.87
N LYS A 1043 4.90 -16.30 56.69
CA LYS A 1043 5.78 -16.66 55.58
C LYS A 1043 6.72 -15.49 55.25
N PRO A 1044 8.04 -15.70 55.16
CA PRO A 1044 8.97 -14.65 54.78
C PRO A 1044 8.68 -14.05 53.40
N MET A 1045 8.85 -12.73 53.32
CA MET A 1045 9.03 -11.99 52.08
C MET A 1045 10.52 -11.78 51.87
N ILE A 1046 10.97 -11.92 50.62
CA ILE A 1046 12.37 -11.70 50.24
C ILE A 1046 12.41 -10.90 48.94
N SER A 1047 13.42 -10.05 48.80
CA SER A 1047 13.71 -9.32 47.56
C SER A 1047 15.18 -8.94 47.48
N ILE A 1048 15.79 -9.13 46.31
CA ILE A 1048 17.04 -8.45 45.97
C ILE A 1048 16.71 -6.97 45.71
N VAL A 1049 17.38 -6.07 46.45
CA VAL A 1049 17.06 -4.62 46.51
C VAL A 1049 17.88 -3.82 45.52
N ASP A 1050 19.19 -4.06 45.49
CA ASP A 1050 20.14 -3.39 44.60
C ASP A 1050 21.36 -4.28 44.35
N ILE A 1051 22.12 -4.02 43.29
CA ILE A 1051 23.34 -4.76 42.95
C ILE A 1051 24.39 -3.79 42.42
N GLU A 1052 25.26 -3.31 43.31
CA GLU A 1052 26.41 -2.49 42.93
C GLU A 1052 27.51 -3.36 42.29
N LYS A 1053 28.19 -2.80 41.28
CA LYS A 1053 29.34 -3.43 40.62
C LYS A 1053 30.63 -2.73 41.02
N ASP A 1054 31.60 -3.50 41.50
CA ASP A 1054 32.98 -3.05 41.61
C ASP A 1054 33.77 -3.58 40.40
N GLU A 1055 33.96 -2.72 39.40
CA GLU A 1055 34.69 -3.05 38.17
C GLU A 1055 36.22 -3.13 38.40
N ASP A 1056 36.75 -2.43 39.41
CA ASP A 1056 38.18 -2.45 39.75
C ASP A 1056 38.58 -3.74 40.49
N ASN A 1057 37.75 -4.21 41.42
CA ASN A 1057 37.99 -5.42 42.23
C ASN A 1057 37.32 -6.69 41.67
N ARG A 1058 36.45 -6.56 40.65
CA ARG A 1058 35.63 -7.65 40.08
C ARG A 1058 34.79 -8.38 41.13
N SER A 1059 34.04 -7.59 41.90
CA SER A 1059 33.02 -8.07 42.82
C SER A 1059 31.66 -7.43 42.55
N LEU A 1060 30.61 -8.06 43.07
CA LEU A 1060 29.26 -7.50 43.11
C LEU A 1060 28.85 -7.37 44.57
N THR A 1061 28.31 -6.23 44.98
CA THR A 1061 27.67 -6.08 46.29
C THR A 1061 26.17 -6.21 46.10
N VAL A 1062 25.59 -7.29 46.61
CA VAL A 1062 24.15 -7.59 46.43
C VAL A 1062 23.41 -7.23 47.71
N ALA A 1063 22.62 -6.18 47.65
CA ALA A 1063 21.74 -5.76 48.73
C ALA A 1063 20.45 -6.60 48.71
N VAL A 1064 20.02 -7.11 49.86
CA VAL A 1064 18.83 -7.96 50.01
C VAL A 1064 17.99 -7.54 51.22
N ASP A 1065 16.67 -7.60 51.07
CA ASP A 1065 15.71 -7.46 52.16
C ASP A 1065 15.01 -8.81 52.40
N ILE A 1066 14.90 -9.20 53.67
CA ILE A 1066 14.44 -10.51 54.13
C ILE A 1066 13.59 -10.30 55.38
N GLN A 1067 12.28 -10.17 55.19
CA GLN A 1067 11.31 -9.84 56.23
C GLN A 1067 10.44 -11.04 56.60
N GLY A 1068 10.31 -11.37 57.87
CA GLY A 1068 9.45 -12.45 58.35
C GLY A 1068 10.03 -13.25 59.52
N GLN A 1069 9.37 -14.35 59.87
CA GLN A 1069 9.73 -15.18 61.03
C GLN A 1069 9.84 -16.66 60.65
N GLY A 1070 10.49 -17.47 61.50
CA GLY A 1070 10.69 -18.90 61.24
C GLY A 1070 11.77 -19.22 60.20
N ILE A 1071 12.63 -18.25 59.84
CA ILE A 1071 13.74 -18.46 58.92
C ILE A 1071 14.78 -19.39 59.57
N ILE A 1072 15.17 -20.45 58.84
CA ILE A 1072 16.15 -21.46 59.26
C ILE A 1072 17.51 -21.19 58.62
N SER A 1073 17.54 -20.77 57.34
CA SER A 1073 18.78 -20.34 56.67
C SER A 1073 18.50 -19.44 55.48
N ARG A 1074 19.52 -18.66 55.09
CA ARG A 1074 19.52 -17.68 54.01
C ARG A 1074 20.79 -17.93 53.19
N LYS A 1075 20.72 -17.98 51.86
CA LYS A 1075 21.91 -18.00 50.99
C LYS A 1075 21.70 -17.25 49.67
N LEU A 1076 22.76 -16.64 49.16
CA LEU A 1076 22.86 -16.21 47.77
C LEU A 1076 23.43 -17.34 46.92
N VAL A 1077 22.91 -17.52 45.72
CA VAL A 1077 23.39 -18.48 44.72
C VAL A 1077 23.66 -17.75 43.42
N ILE A 1078 24.91 -17.84 42.95
CA ILE A 1078 25.37 -17.23 41.71
C ILE A 1078 25.42 -18.31 40.63
N ILE A 1079 24.73 -18.05 39.52
CA ILE A 1079 24.47 -19.04 38.47
C ILE A 1079 25.02 -18.50 37.15
N LYS A 1080 25.83 -19.28 36.44
CA LYS A 1080 26.37 -18.89 35.13
C LYS A 1080 25.29 -19.07 34.07
N GLU A 1081 24.94 -18.02 33.34
CA GLU A 1081 23.77 -18.05 32.44
C GLU A 1081 23.97 -18.99 31.23
N SER A 1082 25.22 -19.26 30.82
CA SER A 1082 25.51 -20.10 29.65
C SER A 1082 25.15 -21.58 29.79
N ASP A 1083 25.06 -22.09 31.01
CA ASP A 1083 24.82 -23.52 31.31
C ASP A 1083 23.99 -23.77 32.58
N ASP A 1084 23.48 -22.70 33.21
CA ASP A 1084 22.83 -22.68 34.53
C ASP A 1084 23.62 -23.40 35.65
N SER A 1085 24.95 -23.47 35.52
CA SER A 1085 25.82 -24.02 36.57
C SER A 1085 25.91 -23.10 37.79
N ILE A 1086 25.89 -23.69 38.98
CA ILE A 1086 26.10 -22.95 40.23
C ILE A 1086 27.60 -22.69 40.41
N VAL A 1087 27.96 -21.40 40.38
CA VAL A 1087 29.34 -20.91 40.46
C VAL A 1087 29.76 -20.68 41.90
N LYS A 1088 28.83 -20.17 42.73
CA LYS A 1088 29.06 -19.85 44.14
C LYS A 1088 27.77 -19.95 44.93
N GLU A 1089 27.85 -20.51 46.13
CA GLU A 1089 26.83 -20.35 47.17
C GLU A 1089 27.44 -19.58 48.34
N LEU A 1090 26.73 -18.59 48.86
CA LEU A 1090 27.16 -17.72 49.96
C LEU A 1090 26.08 -17.73 51.05
N PRO A 1091 26.31 -18.35 52.23
CA PRO A 1091 25.37 -18.26 53.34
C PRO A 1091 25.32 -16.82 53.88
N MET A 1092 24.15 -16.39 54.36
CA MET A 1092 23.96 -15.07 54.95
C MET A 1092 23.62 -15.18 56.43
N ASP A 1093 24.35 -14.46 57.28
CA ASP A 1093 24.01 -14.30 58.69
C ASP A 1093 22.83 -13.33 58.87
N GLU A 1094 22.18 -13.41 60.03
CA GLU A 1094 20.92 -12.73 60.35
C GLU A 1094 20.95 -11.18 60.32
N HIS A 1095 22.13 -10.58 60.20
CA HIS A 1095 22.34 -9.13 60.24
C HIS A 1095 23.02 -8.60 58.96
N ILE A 1096 23.16 -9.43 57.92
CA ILE A 1096 23.83 -9.05 56.66
C ILE A 1096 22.77 -8.74 55.61
N TYR A 1097 22.64 -7.45 55.28
CA TYR A 1097 21.80 -6.95 54.19
C TYR A 1097 22.58 -6.86 52.87
N ASP A 1098 23.89 -6.61 52.92
CA ASP A 1098 24.74 -6.45 51.73
C ASP A 1098 25.77 -7.60 51.65
N VAL A 1099 25.79 -8.33 50.53
CA VAL A 1099 26.63 -9.53 50.36
C VAL A 1099 27.62 -9.35 49.21
N GLU A 1100 28.92 -9.35 49.52
CA GLU A 1100 29.98 -9.20 48.53
C GLU A 1100 30.32 -10.52 47.81
N VAL A 1101 30.30 -10.49 46.48
CA VAL A 1101 30.50 -11.63 45.58
C VAL A 1101 31.83 -11.47 44.83
N GLN A 1102 32.94 -11.72 45.52
CA GLN A 1102 34.28 -11.70 44.91
C GLN A 1102 34.57 -12.92 44.02
N GLY A 1103 35.40 -12.73 42.99
CA GLY A 1103 36.05 -13.82 42.25
C GLY A 1103 35.24 -14.37 41.07
N LEU A 1104 34.51 -13.50 40.37
CA LEU A 1104 33.76 -13.85 39.15
C LEU A 1104 34.65 -13.74 37.89
N GLU A 1105 34.27 -14.44 36.83
CA GLU A 1105 34.96 -14.39 35.53
C GLU A 1105 34.51 -13.16 34.72
N ALA A 1106 35.47 -12.45 34.16
CA ALA A 1106 35.22 -11.29 33.30
C ALA A 1106 34.43 -11.66 32.03
N ASN A 1107 33.58 -10.74 31.57
CA ASN A 1107 32.71 -10.85 30.39
C ASN A 1107 31.80 -12.10 30.38
N THR A 1108 31.57 -12.71 31.55
CA THR A 1108 30.62 -13.80 31.74
C THR A 1108 29.31 -13.27 32.32
N PRO A 1109 28.13 -13.65 31.80
CA PRO A 1109 26.85 -13.30 32.38
C PRO A 1109 26.44 -14.24 33.53
N TYR A 1110 25.97 -13.65 34.62
CA TYR A 1110 25.50 -14.34 35.83
C TYR A 1110 24.07 -13.93 36.19
N LYS A 1111 23.28 -14.91 36.63
CA LYS A 1111 21.99 -14.71 37.32
C LYS A 1111 22.22 -14.80 38.83
N ILE A 1112 21.53 -13.97 39.60
CA ILE A 1112 21.65 -13.94 41.07
C ILE A 1112 20.33 -14.41 41.68
N ARG A 1113 20.39 -15.46 42.49
CA ARG A 1113 19.25 -16.12 43.13
C ARG A 1113 19.37 -16.06 44.64
N LEU A 1114 18.36 -15.52 45.31
CA LEU A 1114 18.24 -15.51 46.76
C LEU A 1114 17.38 -16.69 47.20
N GLU A 1115 17.94 -17.59 48.01
CA GLU A 1115 17.21 -18.72 48.59
C GLU A 1115 17.08 -18.54 50.10
N VAL A 1116 15.85 -18.55 50.61
CA VAL A 1116 15.57 -18.50 52.05
C VAL A 1116 14.71 -19.71 52.45
N ILE A 1117 15.22 -20.46 53.41
CA ILE A 1117 14.60 -21.67 53.94
C ILE A 1117 13.95 -21.32 55.28
N TYR A 1118 12.68 -21.69 55.47
CA TYR A 1118 11.88 -21.34 56.64
C TYR A 1118 10.97 -22.49 57.08
N ASP A 1119 10.55 -22.50 58.34
CA ASP A 1119 9.49 -23.36 58.86
C ASP A 1119 8.54 -22.53 59.72
N LEU A 1120 7.24 -22.64 59.46
CA LEU A 1120 6.21 -21.85 60.14
C LEU A 1120 5.62 -22.57 61.36
N ASN A 1121 6.16 -23.75 61.71
CA ASN A 1121 5.60 -24.67 62.71
C ASN A 1121 4.14 -25.09 62.42
N ASP A 1122 3.68 -24.94 61.17
CA ASP A 1122 2.31 -25.22 60.73
C ASP A 1122 2.04 -26.71 60.41
N GLY A 1123 3.02 -27.57 60.71
CA GLY A 1123 2.97 -29.01 60.45
C GLY A 1123 3.31 -29.44 59.03
N LYS A 1124 3.55 -28.51 58.08
CA LYS A 1124 4.05 -28.86 56.74
C LYS A 1124 5.57 -29.08 56.70
N GLY A 1125 6.26 -28.62 57.74
CA GLY A 1125 7.71 -28.65 57.83
C GLY A 1125 8.38 -27.58 56.96
N THR A 1126 9.69 -27.73 56.84
CA THR A 1126 10.59 -26.78 56.19
C THR A 1126 10.26 -26.56 54.71
N GLN A 1127 10.18 -25.29 54.32
CA GLN A 1127 9.85 -24.79 52.98
C GLN A 1127 10.95 -23.84 52.50
N THR A 1128 10.96 -23.55 51.20
CA THR A 1128 11.91 -22.61 50.58
C THR A 1128 11.15 -21.56 49.79
N ILE A 1129 11.53 -20.29 49.96
CA ILE A 1129 11.18 -19.19 49.07
C ILE A 1129 12.43 -18.79 48.27
N ILE A 1130 12.21 -18.44 47.01
CA ILE A 1130 13.26 -18.09 46.06
C ILE A 1130 12.87 -16.78 45.39
N ASP A 1131 13.81 -15.84 45.34
CA ASP A 1131 13.79 -14.67 44.47
C ASP A 1131 14.95 -14.75 43.48
N THR A 1132 14.84 -14.12 42.32
CA THR A 1132 15.86 -14.18 41.27
C THR A 1132 15.89 -12.88 40.48
N TYR A 1133 17.04 -12.23 40.49
CA TYR A 1133 17.28 -11.05 39.69
C TYR A 1133 17.28 -11.43 38.20
N MET A 1134 16.37 -10.82 37.45
CA MET A 1134 15.99 -11.27 36.10
C MET A 1134 16.90 -10.75 34.98
N GLU A 1135 17.76 -9.77 35.25
CA GLU A 1135 18.72 -9.25 34.28
C GLU A 1135 20.10 -9.88 34.49
N ALA A 1136 20.76 -10.27 33.39
CA ALA A 1136 22.04 -10.94 33.44
C ALA A 1136 23.19 -9.96 33.74
N ILE A 1137 23.91 -10.19 34.83
CA ILE A 1137 25.01 -9.31 35.26
C ILE A 1137 26.33 -9.85 34.74
N SER A 1138 27.06 -9.00 34.01
CA SER A 1138 28.47 -9.20 33.69
C SER A 1138 29.34 -8.08 34.25
N LEU A 1139 30.60 -8.43 34.51
CA LEU A 1139 31.71 -7.55 34.94
C LEU A 1139 32.79 -7.54 33.83
N PRO A 1140 33.48 -6.41 33.58
CA PRO A 1140 34.45 -6.29 32.48
C PRO A 1140 35.80 -7.04 32.67
#